data_AF-A0A8T5I975-F1
#
_entry.id   AF-A0A8T5I975-F1
#
_cell.length_a   1.000
_cell.length_b   1.000
_cell.length_c   1.000
_cell.angle_alpha   90.00
_cell.angle_beta   90.00
_cell.angle_gamma   90.00
#
_symmetry.space_group_name_H-M   'P 1'
#
loop_
_entity.id
_entity.type
_entity.pdbx_description
1 polymer ?
#
loop_
_entity_poly.entity_id
_entity_poly.type
_entity_poly.pdbx_seq_one_letter_code
_entity_poly.pdbx_strand_id
1 'polypeptide(L)'
;MKKKGVVVFALLLVFAAIIVGNYMISSNFEYPLPNLGQMITGQSLNGAISLFVSGGTRDLNITSPINDTYNFAIGATYEIILNASSNFNPDDWAYSLFDLRHNVSLNDTVSFSPDTTINATRWSNLLTVSAKQTGGEWTNESVVFYVEVPNSAPLIGTIDEEIFVCENQKIGAPNAGYEFDTYDADEDTLGIQLNDSHDLFYILSPINTVEYTNFTSRIISATLSKDSAGGVDAGFKSYLTRVTADDDFNFSCCVDTADINITVIEMNNAPNWVGSGLGSRTLYLEGDDSEFNYQFLISDLEDGTSSSGNFTFNISFVGEELFSINETYGIVNFTPTINHVNRTFSITVCANDTGIANPHVNISDACGVAEDGSIKSICDDFTLTVTDDNRAPEISSYLPAESNFSIGGTTSTTFSVSVRDPDANIPDIDWYVDGVLKEHNELLSSDDYAYSLGCGRSGEVNVTVVVSDGLLNASNSWIIDYSSVACPVGGGGGGGGGGGGGGGGTIGAYCSEEWVCEGWGVCQNAKRSFDARSLSLEDHFSVQEICSQNKYDERFCGFQLTSCKDLNLCNNNTVPRVTKPSEMQVCYFTEDPSCEDGITNCHGKGCELLVDCGGPCEPCATCSDGKKNQGESGIDCGGPCPYACAEEQPLRTSMFAILGLLAVSLIAIAFIIVKGFNIVRYKFRKS
;
A
#
# COMPACT_ATOMS: atom_id res chain seq x y z
N MET A 1 76.80 -48.27 -31.35
CA MET A 1 76.37 -48.90 -32.62
C MET A 1 75.49 -47.92 -33.38
N LYS A 2 75.89 -47.54 -34.60
CA LYS A 2 75.04 -46.75 -35.53
C LYS A 2 73.89 -47.63 -36.07
N LYS A 3 72.87 -47.01 -36.70
CA LYS A 3 71.68 -47.62 -37.37
C LYS A 3 70.46 -47.99 -36.50
N LYS A 4 69.80 -47.01 -35.85
CA LYS A 4 68.33 -47.03 -35.60
C LYS A 4 67.60 -45.68 -35.76
N GLY A 5 68.29 -44.58 -36.13
CA GLY A 5 67.71 -43.23 -36.20
C GLY A 5 67.09 -42.79 -37.53
N VAL A 6 67.20 -43.58 -38.61
CA VAL A 6 66.83 -43.12 -39.98
C VAL A 6 65.41 -43.55 -40.40
N VAL A 7 64.86 -44.61 -39.79
CA VAL A 7 63.54 -45.17 -40.19
C VAL A 7 62.37 -44.38 -39.59
N VAL A 8 62.52 -43.83 -38.37
CA VAL A 8 61.46 -43.07 -37.69
C VAL A 8 61.25 -41.69 -38.32
N PHE A 9 62.31 -41.05 -38.83
CA PHE A 9 62.23 -39.74 -39.48
C PHE A 9 61.56 -39.79 -40.86
N ALA A 10 61.67 -40.93 -41.56
CA ALA A 10 61.04 -41.14 -42.86
C ALA A 10 59.51 -41.31 -42.76
N LEU A 11 59.01 -41.98 -41.71
CA LEU A 11 57.57 -42.17 -41.49
C LEU A 11 56.83 -40.88 -41.11
N LEU A 12 57.48 -39.96 -40.39
CA LEU A 12 56.91 -38.66 -40.03
C LEU A 12 56.74 -37.72 -41.23
N LEU A 13 57.64 -37.77 -42.22
CA LEU A 13 57.53 -36.97 -43.43
C LEU A 13 56.43 -37.46 -44.39
N VAL A 14 56.15 -38.77 -44.44
CA VAL A 14 55.07 -39.32 -45.28
C VAL A 14 53.70 -38.95 -44.71
N PHE A 15 53.52 -38.92 -43.38
CA PHE A 15 52.26 -38.50 -42.77
C PHE A 15 51.99 -37.00 -42.94
N ALA A 16 53.02 -36.16 -42.88
CA ALA A 16 52.91 -34.72 -43.14
C ALA A 16 52.52 -34.40 -44.60
N ALA A 17 52.95 -35.21 -45.58
CA ALA A 17 52.64 -35.01 -46.99
C ALA A 17 51.18 -35.32 -47.37
N ILE A 18 50.48 -36.16 -46.59
CA ILE A 18 49.08 -36.55 -46.87
C ILE A 18 48.09 -35.48 -46.37
N ILE A 19 48.44 -34.72 -45.32
CA ILE A 19 47.56 -33.70 -44.74
C ILE A 19 47.58 -32.38 -45.53
N VAL A 20 48.62 -32.12 -46.32
CA VAL A 20 48.74 -30.91 -47.17
C VAL A 20 48.15 -31.12 -48.57
N GLY A 21 47.77 -32.35 -48.94
CA GLY A 21 47.32 -32.70 -50.30
C GLY A 21 45.83 -32.51 -50.60
N ASN A 22 45.00 -32.12 -49.62
CA ASN A 22 43.53 -32.05 -49.73
C ASN A 22 42.94 -30.65 -49.51
N TYR A 23 43.75 -29.60 -49.70
CA TYR A 23 43.29 -28.22 -49.81
C TYR A 23 43.89 -27.62 -51.09
N MET A 24 43.19 -26.67 -51.72
CA MET A 24 43.55 -25.97 -52.97
C MET A 24 43.21 -26.67 -54.30
N ILE A 25 41.92 -26.93 -54.58
CA ILE A 25 41.38 -26.73 -55.96
C ILE A 25 39.99 -26.07 -55.88
N SER A 26 39.98 -24.74 -55.94
CA SER A 26 38.86 -23.98 -56.52
C SER A 26 39.45 -22.88 -57.40
N SER A 27 39.38 -23.06 -58.72
CA SER A 27 39.61 -22.00 -59.70
C SER A 27 38.91 -22.33 -61.02
N ASN A 28 37.77 -21.69 -61.18
CA ASN A 28 37.14 -21.18 -62.39
C ASN A 28 37.55 -21.80 -63.74
N PHE A 29 36.55 -22.31 -64.46
CA PHE A 29 36.61 -22.43 -65.91
C PHE A 29 35.31 -21.86 -66.51
N GLU A 30 35.34 -20.58 -66.87
CA GLU A 30 34.38 -20.03 -67.84
C GLU A 30 34.87 -20.35 -69.25
N TYR A 31 33.97 -20.79 -70.13
CA TYR A 31 33.78 -20.19 -71.45
C TYR A 31 32.35 -20.50 -71.93
N PRO A 32 31.66 -19.55 -72.61
CA PRO A 32 30.26 -19.70 -72.97
C PRO A 32 30.09 -20.40 -74.34
N LEU A 33 28.88 -20.91 -74.59
CA LEU A 33 28.19 -20.77 -75.89
C LEU A 33 26.73 -21.26 -75.75
N PRO A 34 25.71 -20.41 -76.00
CA PRO A 34 24.31 -20.82 -75.96
C PRO A 34 23.87 -21.45 -77.29
N ASN A 35 23.21 -22.61 -77.22
CA ASN A 35 22.40 -23.09 -78.34
C ASN A 35 21.03 -22.39 -78.31
N LEU A 36 20.84 -21.38 -79.15
CA LEU A 36 19.51 -20.80 -79.39
C LEU A 36 18.62 -21.82 -80.11
N GLY A 37 17.53 -22.22 -79.45
CA GLY A 37 16.49 -23.09 -79.99
C GLY A 37 15.15 -22.39 -80.19
N GLN A 38 15.12 -21.19 -80.79
CA GLN A 38 13.86 -20.52 -81.16
C GLN A 38 13.76 -20.36 -82.68
N MET A 39 12.71 -20.96 -83.26
CA MET A 39 12.36 -20.75 -84.66
C MET A 39 11.45 -19.53 -84.79
N ILE A 40 11.96 -18.46 -85.41
CA ILE A 40 11.12 -17.37 -85.92
C ILE A 40 10.78 -17.73 -87.37
N THR A 41 9.49 -17.84 -87.69
CA THR A 41 9.01 -17.84 -89.09
C THR A 41 8.29 -16.53 -89.36
N GLY A 42 8.48 -15.99 -90.56
CA GLY A 42 7.85 -14.74 -90.96
C GLY A 42 7.90 -14.57 -92.48
N GLN A 43 6.82 -14.05 -93.04
CA GLN A 43 6.73 -13.64 -94.44
C GLN A 43 6.41 -12.15 -94.47
N SER A 44 7.17 -11.38 -95.25
CA SER A 44 6.98 -9.93 -95.37
C SER A 44 6.19 -9.59 -96.63
N LEU A 45 5.12 -8.81 -96.48
CA LEU A 45 4.55 -8.00 -97.55
C LEU A 45 4.27 -6.59 -97.02
N ASN A 46 5.16 -5.65 -97.34
CA ASN A 46 4.98 -4.19 -97.24
C ASN A 46 4.47 -3.62 -95.90
N GLY A 47 5.39 -3.39 -94.95
CA GLY A 47 5.13 -2.58 -93.76
C GLY A 47 6.29 -2.65 -92.78
N ALA A 48 6.57 -1.56 -92.05
CA ALA A 48 7.63 -1.55 -91.06
C ALA A 48 7.32 -2.51 -89.90
N ILE A 49 8.27 -3.38 -89.54
CA ILE A 49 8.18 -4.24 -88.36
C ILE A 49 8.64 -3.45 -87.15
N SER A 50 7.70 -2.86 -86.41
CA SER A 50 7.95 -2.35 -85.06
C SER A 50 7.88 -3.50 -84.06
N LEU A 51 9.04 -4.03 -83.67
CA LEU A 51 9.13 -5.12 -82.70
C LEU A 51 9.08 -4.57 -81.27
N PHE A 52 7.90 -4.61 -80.63
CA PHE A 52 7.81 -4.49 -79.18
C PHE A 52 8.11 -5.85 -78.56
N VAL A 53 9.34 -6.06 -78.11
CA VAL A 53 9.60 -7.04 -77.06
C VAL A 53 9.10 -6.43 -75.77
N SER A 54 7.88 -6.79 -75.37
CA SER A 54 7.56 -6.75 -73.94
C SER A 54 8.62 -7.60 -73.26
N GLY A 55 9.39 -7.02 -72.34
CA GLY A 55 10.18 -7.84 -71.42
C GLY A 55 9.25 -8.87 -70.78
N GLY A 56 9.73 -10.10 -70.58
CA GLY A 56 8.99 -11.07 -69.78
C GLY A 56 8.65 -10.45 -68.43
N THR A 57 7.52 -10.83 -67.85
CA THR A 57 7.20 -10.45 -66.47
C THR A 57 8.38 -10.86 -65.59
N ARG A 58 8.88 -9.95 -64.75
CA ARG A 58 9.88 -10.28 -63.75
C ARG A 58 9.10 -10.89 -62.59
N ASP A 59 9.25 -12.19 -62.42
CA ASP A 59 8.50 -12.94 -61.43
C ASP A 59 9.45 -13.33 -60.30
N LEU A 60 9.03 -13.06 -59.06
CA LEU A 60 9.66 -13.55 -57.84
C LEU A 60 8.79 -14.65 -57.23
N ASN A 61 9.42 -15.55 -56.50
CA ASN A 61 8.74 -16.61 -55.78
C ASN A 61 9.48 -16.91 -54.48
N ILE A 62 8.85 -16.59 -53.35
CA ILE A 62 9.35 -16.91 -52.02
C ILE A 62 9.10 -18.41 -51.78
N THR A 63 10.16 -19.18 -51.56
CA THR A 63 10.09 -20.63 -51.31
C THR A 63 10.13 -20.97 -49.83
N SER A 64 10.67 -20.06 -49.00
CA SER A 64 10.56 -20.11 -47.54
C SER A 64 10.72 -18.70 -46.97
N PRO A 65 9.92 -18.28 -45.97
CA PRO A 65 8.71 -18.96 -45.48
C PRO A 65 7.59 -19.06 -46.54
N ILE A 66 6.71 -20.04 -46.35
CA ILE A 66 5.43 -20.13 -47.05
C ILE A 66 4.31 -19.62 -46.12
N ASN A 67 3.11 -19.42 -46.67
CA ASN A 67 1.93 -19.08 -45.86
C ASN A 67 1.42 -20.34 -45.12
N ASP A 68 2.04 -20.60 -43.98
CA ASP A 68 1.81 -21.72 -43.08
C ASP A 68 2.21 -21.33 -41.64
N THR A 69 1.96 -22.21 -40.68
CA THR A 69 2.28 -22.00 -39.26
C THR A 69 3.59 -22.67 -38.87
N TYR A 70 4.53 -21.88 -38.37
CA TYR A 70 5.83 -22.30 -37.87
C TYR A 70 5.80 -22.42 -36.35
N ASN A 71 5.97 -23.63 -35.83
CA ASN A 71 5.91 -23.95 -34.41
C ASN A 71 7.30 -23.84 -33.77
N PHE A 72 7.42 -23.08 -32.68
CA PHE A 72 8.65 -22.94 -31.88
C PHE A 72 8.40 -23.28 -30.41
N ALA A 73 9.47 -23.64 -29.69
CA ALA A 73 9.44 -23.82 -28.25
C ALA A 73 9.52 -22.48 -27.52
N ILE A 74 9.03 -22.44 -26.27
CA ILE A 74 9.16 -21.27 -25.38
C ILE A 74 10.65 -20.91 -25.22
N GLY A 75 10.95 -19.61 -25.27
CA GLY A 75 12.31 -19.07 -25.16
C GLY A 75 13.26 -19.36 -26.35
N ALA A 76 12.77 -19.94 -27.45
CA ALA A 76 13.57 -20.17 -28.65
C ALA A 76 13.71 -18.91 -29.52
N THR A 77 14.79 -18.81 -30.31
CA THR A 77 14.84 -17.82 -31.39
C THR A 77 13.93 -18.28 -32.54
N TYR A 78 13.07 -17.38 -33.04
CA TYR A 78 12.13 -17.65 -34.13
C TYR A 78 12.83 -17.60 -35.49
N GLU A 79 13.90 -18.39 -35.62
CA GLU A 79 14.77 -18.47 -36.79
C GLU A 79 14.10 -19.24 -37.94
N ILE A 80 13.79 -18.51 -39.02
CA ILE A 80 13.13 -19.03 -40.21
C ILE A 80 14.06 -18.89 -41.41
N ILE A 81 14.18 -19.94 -42.21
CA ILE A 81 14.95 -19.90 -43.45
C ILE A 81 14.25 -18.98 -44.45
N LEU A 82 14.97 -17.96 -44.91
CA LEU A 82 14.58 -17.09 -46.01
C LEU A 82 15.23 -17.58 -47.31
N ASN A 83 14.41 -18.16 -48.19
CA ASN A 83 14.79 -18.50 -49.55
C ASN A 83 13.76 -17.95 -50.53
N ALA A 84 14.27 -17.32 -51.59
CA ALA A 84 13.49 -16.78 -52.68
C ALA A 84 14.21 -17.03 -54.00
N SER A 85 13.41 -17.22 -55.05
CA SER A 85 13.85 -17.49 -56.42
C SER A 85 13.24 -16.45 -57.36
N SER A 86 13.84 -16.25 -58.52
CA SER A 86 13.31 -15.35 -59.54
C SER A 86 13.49 -15.92 -60.94
N ASN A 87 12.66 -15.51 -61.89
CA ASN A 87 12.80 -15.89 -63.30
C ASN A 87 13.89 -15.10 -64.06
N PHE A 88 14.61 -14.20 -63.38
CA PHE A 88 15.73 -13.41 -63.89
C PHE A 88 17.01 -13.64 -63.05
N ASN A 89 18.09 -12.94 -63.40
CA ASN A 89 19.32 -12.95 -62.60
C ASN A 89 19.48 -11.60 -61.88
N PRO A 90 18.99 -11.46 -60.63
CA PRO A 90 19.20 -10.26 -59.82
C PRO A 90 20.66 -10.10 -59.42
N ASP A 91 21.06 -8.85 -59.27
CA ASP A 91 22.36 -8.44 -58.72
C ASP A 91 22.24 -8.11 -57.22
N ASP A 92 21.08 -7.58 -56.79
CA ASP A 92 20.77 -7.22 -55.40
C ASP A 92 19.47 -7.92 -54.93
N TRP A 93 19.47 -8.37 -53.68
CA TRP A 93 18.30 -8.86 -52.94
C TRP A 93 18.14 -8.09 -51.62
N ALA A 94 16.90 -7.76 -51.25
CA ALA A 94 16.57 -7.13 -49.98
C ALA A 94 15.25 -7.68 -49.42
N TYR A 95 15.08 -7.70 -48.10
CA TYR A 95 13.80 -8.02 -47.47
C TYR A 95 13.37 -6.95 -46.47
N SER A 96 12.07 -6.84 -46.26
CA SER A 96 11.47 -6.12 -45.14
C SER A 96 10.56 -7.08 -44.39
N LEU A 97 10.56 -7.00 -43.06
CA LEU A 97 9.78 -7.86 -42.17
C LEU A 97 8.95 -6.97 -41.25
N PHE A 98 7.67 -7.27 -41.15
CA PHE A 98 6.68 -6.45 -40.47
C PHE A 98 5.81 -7.30 -39.55
N ASP A 99 5.71 -6.89 -38.30
CA ASP A 99 4.82 -7.47 -37.29
C ASP A 99 3.39 -6.95 -37.53
N LEU A 100 2.46 -7.85 -37.86
CA LEU A 100 1.07 -7.50 -38.14
C LEU A 100 0.20 -7.34 -36.89
N ARG A 101 0.63 -7.83 -35.72
CA ARG A 101 -0.09 -7.64 -34.44
C ARG A 101 0.19 -6.25 -33.90
N HIS A 102 1.47 -5.86 -33.83
CA HIS A 102 1.90 -4.54 -33.36
C HIS A 102 1.83 -3.45 -34.42
N ASN A 103 1.72 -3.83 -35.70
CA ASN A 103 1.77 -2.91 -36.83
C ASN A 103 3.11 -2.13 -36.87
N VAL A 104 4.22 -2.85 -36.65
CA VAL A 104 5.60 -2.33 -36.55
C VAL A 104 6.52 -3.01 -37.58
N SER A 105 7.40 -2.22 -38.22
CA SER A 105 8.44 -2.75 -39.11
C SER A 105 9.65 -3.19 -38.30
N LEU A 106 9.94 -4.49 -38.28
CA LEU A 106 11.08 -5.09 -37.58
C LEU A 106 12.38 -4.91 -38.37
N ASN A 107 12.29 -5.10 -39.69
CA ASN A 107 13.38 -4.90 -40.63
C ASN A 107 12.85 -4.17 -41.86
N ASP A 108 13.62 -3.22 -42.39
CA ASP A 108 13.27 -2.49 -43.61
C ASP A 108 14.45 -2.50 -44.60
N THR A 109 14.20 -3.01 -45.81
CA THR A 109 15.16 -3.12 -46.92
C THR A 109 16.54 -3.73 -46.59
N VAL A 110 16.58 -4.74 -45.72
CA VAL A 110 17.82 -5.44 -45.33
C VAL A 110 18.34 -6.31 -46.48
N SER A 111 19.57 -6.06 -46.92
CA SER A 111 20.23 -6.86 -47.97
C SER A 111 20.50 -8.29 -47.51
N PHE A 112 20.23 -9.28 -48.37
CA PHE A 112 20.42 -10.69 -48.04
C PHE A 112 20.91 -11.53 -49.25
N SER A 113 21.16 -12.81 -49.03
CA SER A 113 21.31 -13.82 -50.08
C SER A 113 20.31 -14.95 -49.84
N PRO A 114 19.68 -15.54 -50.87
CA PRO A 114 18.83 -16.72 -50.70
C PRO A 114 19.52 -17.84 -49.91
N ASP A 115 18.73 -18.65 -49.18
CA ASP A 115 19.20 -19.61 -48.17
C ASP A 115 19.91 -18.93 -46.97
N THR A 116 19.36 -17.80 -46.52
CA THR A 116 19.72 -17.16 -45.23
C THR A 116 18.70 -17.49 -44.15
N THR A 117 18.92 -16.99 -42.93
CA THR A 117 17.97 -17.09 -41.81
C THR A 117 17.53 -15.68 -41.39
N ILE A 118 16.26 -15.52 -41.07
CA ILE A 118 15.69 -14.29 -40.48
C ILE A 118 15.03 -14.63 -39.14
N ASN A 119 14.98 -13.65 -38.23
CA ASN A 119 14.28 -13.80 -36.95
C ASN A 119 12.89 -13.19 -37.09
N ALA A 120 11.85 -14.03 -36.95
CA ALA A 120 10.47 -13.58 -36.89
C ALA A 120 10.08 -13.07 -35.50
N THR A 121 8.88 -12.51 -35.37
CA THR A 121 8.18 -12.32 -34.08
C THR A 121 7.09 -13.37 -33.90
N ARG A 122 6.48 -13.47 -32.72
CA ARG A 122 5.31 -14.34 -32.48
C ARG A 122 4.13 -13.87 -33.34
N TRP A 123 3.16 -14.76 -33.59
CA TRP A 123 1.96 -14.49 -34.40
C TRP A 123 2.25 -14.12 -35.87
N SER A 124 1.46 -13.21 -36.43
CA SER A 124 1.40 -12.94 -37.87
C SER A 124 2.53 -12.02 -38.34
N ASN A 125 3.38 -12.53 -39.22
CA ASN A 125 4.50 -11.81 -39.81
C ASN A 125 4.23 -11.57 -41.31
N LEU A 126 4.45 -10.35 -41.79
CA LEU A 126 4.48 -10.01 -43.22
C LEU A 126 5.93 -9.85 -43.67
N LEU A 127 6.42 -10.79 -44.47
CA LEU A 127 7.70 -10.69 -45.16
C LEU A 127 7.48 -10.18 -46.58
N THR A 128 8.24 -9.16 -46.98
CA THR A 128 8.32 -8.70 -48.37
C THR A 128 9.74 -8.85 -48.90
N VAL A 129 9.92 -9.68 -49.91
CA VAL A 129 11.18 -9.89 -50.60
C VAL A 129 11.22 -9.02 -51.85
N SER A 130 12.31 -8.29 -52.01
CA SER A 130 12.59 -7.42 -53.16
C SER A 130 13.86 -7.88 -53.86
N ALA A 131 13.86 -7.89 -55.19
CA ALA A 131 15.05 -8.21 -55.99
C ALA A 131 15.22 -7.25 -57.16
N LYS A 132 16.46 -6.97 -57.53
CA LYS A 132 16.81 -5.97 -58.55
C LYS A 132 17.93 -6.44 -59.45
N GLN A 133 17.87 -6.05 -60.72
CA GLN A 133 18.94 -6.19 -61.70
C GLN A 133 19.48 -4.82 -62.09
N THR A 134 20.76 -4.72 -62.41
CA THR A 134 21.49 -3.49 -62.72
C THR A 134 20.77 -2.65 -63.78
N GLY A 135 20.36 -1.45 -63.42
CA GLY A 135 19.62 -0.51 -64.29
C GLY A 135 18.13 -0.79 -64.46
N GLY A 136 17.56 -1.76 -63.75
CA GLY A 136 16.12 -2.00 -63.65
C GLY A 136 15.50 -1.46 -62.36
N GLU A 137 14.17 -1.57 -62.26
CA GLU A 137 13.41 -1.31 -61.03
C GLU A 137 13.45 -2.51 -60.07
N TRP A 138 13.12 -2.26 -58.81
CA TRP A 138 12.85 -3.34 -57.84
C TRP A 138 11.59 -4.10 -58.23
N THR A 139 11.66 -5.42 -58.18
CA THR A 139 10.49 -6.32 -58.22
C THR A 139 10.28 -6.84 -56.80
N ASN A 140 9.03 -6.91 -56.34
CA ASN A 140 8.71 -7.31 -54.96
C ASN A 140 7.69 -8.45 -54.96
N GLU A 141 7.76 -9.33 -53.96
CA GLU A 141 6.77 -10.35 -53.63
C GLU A 141 6.60 -10.42 -52.11
N SER A 142 5.42 -10.79 -51.61
CA SER A 142 5.11 -10.80 -50.19
C SER A 142 4.45 -12.10 -49.73
N VAL A 143 4.80 -12.56 -48.53
CA VAL A 143 4.19 -13.70 -47.86
C VAL A 143 3.81 -13.31 -46.43
N VAL A 144 2.60 -13.70 -46.02
CA VAL A 144 2.20 -13.70 -44.61
C VAL A 144 2.36 -15.11 -44.10
N PHE A 145 3.00 -15.28 -42.94
CA PHE A 145 3.15 -16.55 -42.24
C PHE A 145 2.90 -16.34 -40.74
N TYR A 146 2.64 -17.42 -40.00
CA TYR A 146 2.33 -17.36 -38.58
C TYR A 146 3.39 -18.08 -37.75
N VAL A 147 3.75 -17.52 -36.60
CA VAL A 147 4.65 -18.12 -35.61
C VAL A 147 3.84 -18.51 -34.38
N GLU A 148 3.76 -19.81 -34.13
CA GLU A 148 3.05 -20.41 -33.01
C GLU A 148 4.05 -20.83 -31.92
N VAL A 149 3.80 -20.36 -30.69
CA VAL A 149 4.61 -20.65 -29.49
C VAL A 149 3.61 -20.95 -28.37
N PRO A 150 3.78 -22.04 -27.58
CA PRO A 150 2.94 -22.32 -26.41
C PRO A 150 2.95 -21.17 -25.39
N ASN A 151 1.90 -21.07 -24.56
CA ASN A 151 1.87 -20.10 -23.46
C ASN A 151 3.00 -20.35 -22.45
N SER A 152 3.60 -19.27 -21.98
CA SER A 152 4.57 -19.27 -20.89
C SER A 152 3.98 -18.70 -19.62
N ALA A 153 4.65 -18.92 -18.48
CA ALA A 153 4.25 -18.33 -17.22
C ALA A 153 4.54 -16.81 -17.19
N PRO A 154 3.66 -15.99 -16.58
CA PRO A 154 4.02 -14.62 -16.23
C PRO A 154 5.18 -14.62 -15.23
N LEU A 155 5.86 -13.49 -15.09
CA LEU A 155 6.93 -13.27 -14.13
C LEU A 155 6.62 -12.05 -13.25
N ILE A 156 6.76 -12.21 -11.94
CA ILE A 156 6.80 -11.08 -11.02
C ILE A 156 8.19 -10.43 -11.12
N GLY A 157 8.22 -9.11 -11.29
CA GLY A 157 9.44 -8.33 -11.32
C GLY A 157 10.12 -8.22 -9.95
N THR A 158 11.05 -7.28 -9.82
CA THR A 158 11.68 -7.04 -8.51
C THR A 158 10.66 -6.47 -7.53
N ILE A 159 10.48 -7.17 -6.41
CA ILE A 159 9.68 -6.77 -5.25
C ILE A 159 10.54 -6.89 -4.00
N ASP A 160 10.40 -5.94 -3.06
CA ASP A 160 11.15 -5.96 -1.80
C ASP A 160 10.58 -7.03 -0.86
N GLU A 161 11.47 -7.88 -0.31
CA GLU A 161 11.10 -8.93 0.64
C GLU A 161 10.49 -8.36 1.94
N GLU A 162 10.82 -7.12 2.31
CA GLU A 162 10.28 -6.42 3.47
C GLU A 162 9.76 -5.02 3.10
N ILE A 163 8.47 -4.77 3.39
CA ILE A 163 7.81 -3.48 3.19
C ILE A 163 7.47 -2.89 4.56
N PHE A 164 7.98 -1.70 4.87
CA PHE A 164 7.70 -1.02 6.13
C PHE A 164 6.62 0.05 5.95
N VAL A 165 5.63 0.04 6.84
CA VAL A 165 4.57 1.06 6.92
C VAL A 165 4.31 1.34 8.40
N CYS A 166 3.94 2.57 8.73
CA CYS A 166 3.64 2.92 10.12
C CYS A 166 2.13 2.88 10.37
N GLU A 167 1.74 2.65 11.61
CA GLU A 167 0.38 3.01 12.05
C GLU A 167 0.10 4.50 11.79
N ASN A 168 -1.18 4.87 11.77
CA ASN A 168 -1.70 6.16 11.28
C ASN A 168 -1.43 6.49 9.79
N GLN A 169 -0.54 5.77 9.12
CA GLN A 169 -0.32 5.86 7.68
C GLN A 169 -1.14 4.82 6.91
N LYS A 170 -1.21 4.98 5.58
CA LYS A 170 -1.73 3.96 4.65
C LYS A 170 -0.71 3.70 3.55
N ILE A 171 -0.60 2.44 3.11
CA ILE A 171 0.11 2.12 1.87
C ILE A 171 -0.75 2.69 0.73
N GLY A 172 -0.24 3.68 0.00
CA GLY A 172 -0.98 4.33 -1.10
C GLY A 172 -1.61 5.70 -0.83
N ALA A 173 -0.88 6.65 -0.26
CA ALA A 173 -1.13 8.09 -0.46
C ALA A 173 0.09 8.96 -0.09
N PRO A 174 0.33 10.11 -0.74
CA PRO A 174 -0.53 10.73 -1.76
C PRO A 174 -0.39 10.18 -3.19
N ASN A 175 0.76 9.63 -3.60
CA ASN A 175 1.05 9.43 -5.04
C ASN A 175 1.92 8.21 -5.41
N ALA A 176 2.09 7.21 -4.55
CA ALA A 176 2.53 5.88 -4.94
C ALA A 176 1.97 4.86 -3.93
N GLY A 177 1.55 3.69 -4.43
CA GLY A 177 1.42 2.51 -3.57
C GLY A 177 2.80 1.91 -3.35
N TYR A 178 2.88 0.69 -2.82
CA TYR A 178 4.04 -0.12 -3.19
C TYR A 178 3.79 -0.64 -4.61
N GLU A 179 4.54 -0.13 -5.59
CA GLU A 179 4.33 -0.43 -7.02
C GLU A 179 5.38 -1.44 -7.49
N PHE A 180 4.94 -2.45 -8.23
CA PHE A 180 5.83 -3.46 -8.83
C PHE A 180 5.30 -3.85 -10.21
N ASP A 181 6.23 -4.26 -11.06
CA ASP A 181 5.93 -4.67 -12.43
C ASP A 181 5.80 -6.20 -12.51
N THR A 182 4.90 -6.68 -13.36
CA THR A 182 4.83 -8.08 -13.80
C THR A 182 4.94 -8.15 -15.32
N TYR A 183 5.60 -9.19 -15.80
CA TYR A 183 6.01 -9.34 -17.19
C TYR A 183 5.39 -10.61 -17.77
N ASP A 184 4.80 -10.49 -18.94
CA ASP A 184 4.22 -11.61 -19.67
C ASP A 184 4.66 -11.56 -21.14
N ALA A 185 5.28 -12.63 -21.61
CA ALA A 185 5.77 -12.72 -22.98
C ALA A 185 4.66 -13.07 -23.98
N ASP A 186 3.49 -13.44 -23.48
CA ASP A 186 2.34 -13.87 -24.25
C ASP A 186 1.36 -12.73 -24.59
N GLU A 187 1.51 -11.57 -23.94
CA GLU A 187 0.61 -10.42 -23.98
C GLU A 187 -0.84 -10.80 -23.61
N ASP A 188 -0.99 -11.75 -22.69
CA ASP A 188 -2.26 -12.13 -22.12
C ASP A 188 -2.69 -11.12 -21.04
N THR A 189 -3.95 -11.19 -20.61
CA THR A 189 -4.41 -10.41 -19.46
C THR A 189 -4.03 -11.16 -18.19
N LEU A 190 -3.41 -10.46 -17.24
CA LEU A 190 -2.95 -11.05 -16.00
C LEU A 190 -3.95 -10.82 -14.86
N GLY A 191 -4.29 -11.91 -14.19
CA GLY A 191 -4.76 -11.89 -12.82
C GLY A 191 -3.58 -11.56 -11.90
N ILE A 192 -3.78 -10.63 -10.96
CA ILE A 192 -2.78 -10.32 -9.93
C ILE A 192 -3.51 -10.31 -8.59
N GLN A 193 -3.05 -11.16 -7.68
CA GLN A 193 -3.72 -11.44 -6.42
C GLN A 193 -2.75 -11.27 -5.24
N LEU A 194 -3.29 -10.84 -4.09
CA LEU A 194 -2.57 -10.75 -2.84
C LEU A 194 -3.28 -11.63 -1.81
N ASN A 195 -2.62 -12.72 -1.40
CA ASN A 195 -3.15 -13.64 -0.40
C ASN A 195 -2.82 -13.10 1.01
N ASP A 196 -3.56 -12.10 1.47
CA ASP A 196 -3.52 -11.62 2.86
C ASP A 196 -4.64 -12.29 3.68
N SER A 197 -4.26 -13.03 4.72
CA SER A 197 -5.21 -13.67 5.64
C SER A 197 -5.78 -12.73 6.72
N HIS A 198 -5.51 -11.42 6.64
CA HIS A 198 -5.81 -10.44 7.69
C HIS A 198 -6.73 -9.29 7.25
N ASP A 199 -7.09 -9.21 5.95
CA ASP A 199 -7.94 -8.16 5.37
C ASP A 199 -7.42 -6.73 5.63
N LEU A 200 -6.10 -6.56 5.67
CA LEU A 200 -5.40 -5.28 5.87
C LEU A 200 -4.84 -4.73 4.56
N PHE A 201 -4.32 -5.61 3.70
CA PHE A 201 -3.61 -5.26 2.48
C PHE A 201 -4.38 -5.72 1.24
N TYR A 202 -4.31 -4.90 0.20
CA TYR A 202 -5.05 -5.11 -1.05
C TYR A 202 -4.14 -4.83 -2.23
N ILE A 203 -4.48 -5.40 -3.38
CA ILE A 203 -3.81 -5.12 -4.64
C ILE A 203 -4.78 -4.47 -5.63
N LEU A 204 -4.33 -3.41 -6.28
CA LEU A 204 -5.03 -2.82 -7.42
C LEU A 204 -4.62 -3.55 -8.69
N SER A 205 -5.62 -3.82 -9.54
CA SER A 205 -5.46 -4.55 -10.80
C SER A 205 -4.34 -3.97 -11.68
N PRO A 206 -3.62 -4.83 -12.42
CA PRO A 206 -2.53 -4.41 -13.27
C PRO A 206 -2.97 -3.39 -14.32
N ILE A 207 -2.15 -2.36 -14.52
CA ILE A 207 -2.29 -1.42 -15.62
C ILE A 207 -1.27 -1.80 -16.69
N ASN A 208 -1.74 -2.21 -17.87
CA ASN A 208 -0.88 -2.51 -19.01
C ASN A 208 -0.08 -1.25 -19.41
N THR A 209 1.25 -1.39 -19.43
CA THR A 209 2.18 -0.33 -19.80
C THR A 209 2.63 -0.50 -21.25
N VAL A 210 3.29 0.54 -21.79
CA VAL A 210 3.42 0.89 -23.22
C VAL A 210 3.90 -0.22 -24.20
N GLU A 211 4.42 -1.34 -23.70
CA GLU A 211 5.00 -2.43 -24.51
C GLU A 211 4.15 -3.72 -24.56
N TYR A 212 2.89 -3.69 -24.10
CA TYR A 212 1.91 -4.80 -24.05
C TYR A 212 2.27 -6.01 -23.16
N THR A 213 3.56 -6.21 -22.88
CA THR A 213 4.14 -7.32 -22.11
C THR A 213 4.50 -6.96 -20.66
N ASN A 214 4.29 -5.71 -20.23
CA ASN A 214 4.63 -5.24 -18.88
C ASN A 214 3.41 -4.57 -18.21
N PHE A 215 3.11 -4.97 -16.99
CA PHE A 215 1.93 -4.63 -16.22
C PHE A 215 2.33 -4.11 -14.84
N THR A 216 2.04 -2.85 -14.53
CA THR A 216 2.33 -2.31 -13.20
C THR A 216 1.15 -2.53 -12.26
N SER A 217 1.41 -3.17 -11.12
CA SER A 217 0.46 -3.45 -10.03
C SER A 217 0.82 -2.67 -8.77
N ARG A 218 -0.15 -2.43 -7.88
CA ARG A 218 0.05 -1.59 -6.68
C ARG A 218 -0.54 -2.23 -5.44
N ILE A 219 0.28 -2.50 -4.42
CA ILE A 219 -0.18 -2.88 -3.08
C ILE A 219 -0.60 -1.61 -2.33
N ILE A 220 -1.74 -1.67 -1.66
CA ILE A 220 -2.35 -0.56 -0.89
C ILE A 220 -2.99 -1.07 0.42
N SER A 221 -3.32 -0.16 1.33
CA SER A 221 -4.03 -0.45 2.58
C SER A 221 -5.01 0.66 2.96
N ALA A 222 -5.86 0.38 3.95
CA ALA A 222 -6.50 1.44 4.73
C ALA A 222 -5.45 2.18 5.61
N THR A 223 -5.87 3.25 6.29
CA THR A 223 -5.09 3.77 7.43
C THR A 223 -4.99 2.69 8.51
N LEU A 224 -3.76 2.31 8.86
CA LEU A 224 -3.45 1.25 9.81
C LEU A 224 -3.55 1.76 11.26
N SER A 225 -4.01 0.91 12.17
CA SER A 225 -4.19 1.25 13.59
C SER A 225 -3.13 0.59 14.49
N LYS A 226 -3.11 0.92 15.78
CA LYS A 226 -2.30 0.20 16.77
C LYS A 226 -2.53 -1.32 16.75
N ASP A 227 -3.78 -1.77 16.56
CA ASP A 227 -4.09 -3.20 16.42
C ASP A 227 -3.40 -3.82 15.18
N SER A 228 -3.24 -3.06 14.10
CA SER A 228 -2.46 -3.45 12.92
C SER A 228 -0.97 -3.57 13.27
N ALA A 229 -0.43 -2.70 14.13
CA ALA A 229 0.94 -2.78 14.66
C ALA A 229 1.13 -3.85 15.77
N GLY A 230 0.06 -4.54 16.19
CA GLY A 230 0.10 -5.62 17.19
C GLY A 230 -0.56 -5.29 18.53
N GLY A 231 -1.03 -4.05 18.71
CA GLY A 231 -1.57 -3.49 19.95
C GLY A 231 -0.69 -2.36 20.49
N VAL A 232 -1.08 -1.79 21.63
CA VAL A 232 -0.29 -0.82 22.38
C VAL A 232 1.00 -1.48 22.91
N ASP A 233 2.13 -0.79 22.78
CA ASP A 233 3.48 -1.20 23.20
C ASP A 233 3.99 -2.51 22.54
N ALA A 234 3.39 -2.91 21.42
CA ALA A 234 3.83 -4.05 20.63
C ALA A 234 5.11 -3.74 19.83
N GLY A 235 5.34 -2.46 19.50
CA GLY A 235 6.48 -1.96 18.74
C GLY A 235 6.37 -2.18 17.23
N PHE A 236 5.99 -3.38 16.79
CA PHE A 236 5.65 -3.69 15.41
C PHE A 236 4.97 -5.05 15.26
N LYS A 237 4.31 -5.26 14.11
CA LYS A 237 3.80 -6.56 13.69
C LYS A 237 4.03 -6.79 12.20
N SER A 238 4.62 -7.95 11.91
CA SER A 238 4.98 -8.41 10.57
C SER A 238 3.93 -9.36 10.01
N TYR A 239 3.56 -9.14 8.75
CA TYR A 239 2.54 -9.88 8.01
C TYR A 239 3.16 -10.50 6.76
N LEU A 240 3.43 -11.80 6.83
CA LEU A 240 3.80 -12.58 5.65
C LEU A 240 2.56 -12.73 4.74
N THR A 241 2.69 -12.28 3.49
CA THR A 241 1.67 -12.39 2.46
C THR A 241 2.31 -12.80 1.13
N ARG A 242 1.53 -13.37 0.22
CA ARG A 242 1.99 -13.84 -1.08
C ARG A 242 1.33 -13.04 -2.19
N VAL A 243 2.15 -12.43 -3.04
CA VAL A 243 1.73 -11.93 -4.35
C VAL A 243 1.67 -13.11 -5.31
N THR A 244 0.67 -13.15 -6.17
CA THR A 244 0.55 -14.12 -7.27
C THR A 244 0.22 -13.37 -8.55
N ALA A 245 0.87 -13.76 -9.65
CA ALA A 245 0.50 -13.43 -11.01
C ALA A 245 0.04 -14.70 -11.72
N ASP A 246 -1.14 -14.65 -12.33
CA ASP A 246 -1.78 -15.76 -13.06
C ASP A 246 -2.26 -15.30 -14.44
N ASP A 247 -2.26 -16.21 -15.43
CA ASP A 247 -2.81 -15.92 -16.75
C ASP A 247 -4.33 -16.18 -16.78
N ASP A 248 -5.14 -15.16 -17.06
CA ASP A 248 -6.61 -15.31 -17.22
C ASP A 248 -6.98 -16.20 -18.43
N PHE A 249 -5.98 -16.68 -19.19
CA PHE A 249 -6.13 -17.40 -20.45
C PHE A 249 -6.23 -18.94 -20.26
N ASN A 250 -5.48 -19.54 -19.33
CA ASN A 250 -5.41 -21.00 -19.20
C ASN A 250 -5.17 -21.52 -17.76
N PHE A 251 -6.26 -21.89 -17.07
CA PHE A 251 -6.30 -22.63 -15.79
C PHE A 251 -5.38 -23.87 -15.62
N SER A 252 -4.70 -24.34 -16.68
CA SER A 252 -3.77 -25.49 -16.62
C SER A 252 -2.29 -25.13 -16.65
N CYS A 253 -1.93 -23.87 -16.93
CA CYS A 253 -0.56 -23.32 -16.88
C CYS A 253 -0.63 -21.82 -17.23
N CYS A 254 -0.07 -20.89 -16.46
CA CYS A 254 0.86 -21.04 -15.31
C CYS A 254 0.90 -19.80 -14.39
N VAL A 255 1.51 -19.90 -13.21
CA VAL A 255 1.62 -18.80 -12.23
C VAL A 255 3.04 -18.51 -11.79
N ASP A 256 3.28 -17.27 -11.36
CA ASP A 256 4.45 -16.90 -10.55
C ASP A 256 4.01 -16.26 -9.23
N THR A 257 4.80 -16.43 -8.18
CA THR A 257 4.46 -16.00 -6.82
C THR A 257 5.67 -15.51 -6.05
N ALA A 258 5.50 -14.42 -5.31
CA ALA A 258 6.51 -13.85 -4.45
C ALA A 258 5.98 -13.71 -3.01
N ASP A 259 6.72 -14.24 -2.05
CA ASP A 259 6.44 -14.07 -0.61
C ASP A 259 7.08 -12.78 -0.12
N ILE A 260 6.29 -11.91 0.52
CA ILE A 260 6.71 -10.61 1.04
C ILE A 260 6.25 -10.44 2.50
N ASN A 261 7.00 -9.65 3.26
CA ASN A 261 6.70 -9.35 4.65
C ASN A 261 6.35 -7.87 4.85
N ILE A 262 5.06 -7.57 5.03
CA ILE A 262 4.60 -6.20 5.31
C ILE A 262 4.65 -5.99 6.82
N THR A 263 5.54 -5.12 7.28
CA THR A 263 5.72 -4.82 8.71
C THR A 263 5.10 -3.47 9.06
N VAL A 264 4.08 -3.54 9.92
CA VAL A 264 3.41 -2.37 10.49
C VAL A 264 4.14 -1.96 11.77
N ILE A 265 4.76 -0.78 11.77
CA ILE A 265 5.54 -0.23 12.87
C ILE A 265 4.62 0.64 13.75
N GLU A 266 4.67 0.42 15.07
CA GLU A 266 4.00 1.26 16.06
C GLU A 266 4.74 2.61 16.21
N MET A 267 4.00 3.69 16.39
CA MET A 267 4.54 5.03 16.63
C MET A 267 4.16 5.49 18.02
N ASN A 268 5.09 6.10 18.76
CA ASN A 268 4.76 6.69 20.05
C ASN A 268 3.95 7.97 19.80
N ASN A 269 2.68 8.03 20.22
CA ASN A 269 1.92 9.26 20.18
C ASN A 269 2.46 10.23 21.24
N ALA A 270 2.06 11.51 21.15
CA ALA A 270 2.51 12.51 22.11
C ALA A 270 1.38 12.75 23.14
N PRO A 271 1.69 12.83 24.45
CA PRO A 271 0.69 13.07 25.48
C PRO A 271 0.03 14.43 25.31
N ASN A 272 -1.28 14.52 25.59
CA ASN A 272 -2.09 15.72 25.42
C ASN A 272 -2.75 16.16 26.73
N TRP A 273 -2.83 17.48 26.96
CA TRP A 273 -3.58 18.06 28.09
C TRP A 273 -5.10 17.87 27.93
N VAL A 274 -5.76 17.41 28.98
CA VAL A 274 -7.23 17.26 29.01
C VAL A 274 -7.85 18.53 29.59
N GLY A 275 -8.20 19.45 28.68
CA GLY A 275 -8.84 20.72 29.01
C GLY A 275 -8.00 21.94 28.64
N SER A 276 -8.36 23.11 29.15
CA SER A 276 -7.56 24.34 29.01
C SER A 276 -6.48 24.40 30.08
N GLY A 277 -5.26 24.79 29.71
CA GLY A 277 -4.15 25.02 30.65
C GLY A 277 -4.50 25.98 31.80
N LEU A 278 -3.75 25.88 32.90
CA LEU A 278 -4.10 26.55 34.16
C LEU A 278 -4.10 28.08 34.05
N GLY A 279 -3.13 28.64 33.32
CA GLY A 279 -2.97 30.09 33.15
C GLY A 279 -2.56 30.80 34.44
N SER A 280 -3.34 31.79 34.89
CA SER A 280 -3.06 32.53 36.13
C SER A 280 -4.08 32.18 37.21
N ARG A 281 -3.60 32.05 38.46
CA ARG A 281 -4.41 31.84 39.66
C ARG A 281 -3.89 32.71 40.80
N THR A 282 -4.80 33.09 41.68
CA THR A 282 -4.51 33.79 42.94
C THR A 282 -4.86 32.85 44.10
N LEU A 283 -3.98 32.79 45.09
CA LEU A 283 -4.19 32.08 46.35
C LEU A 283 -4.26 33.09 47.50
N TYR A 284 -5.10 32.80 48.48
CA TYR A 284 -5.32 33.64 49.65
C TYR A 284 -4.73 32.95 50.90
N LEU A 285 -4.61 33.66 52.02
CA LEU A 285 -4.15 33.03 53.27
C LEU A 285 -5.26 32.33 54.06
N GLU A 286 -6.51 32.75 53.89
CA GLU A 286 -7.69 32.27 54.61
C GLU A 286 -8.87 32.11 53.63
N GLY A 287 -9.89 31.33 54.01
CA GLY A 287 -11.07 31.09 53.19
C GLY A 287 -10.86 30.28 51.90
N ASP A 288 -11.53 30.68 50.82
CA ASP A 288 -11.48 30.03 49.51
C ASP A 288 -10.14 30.26 48.80
N ASP A 289 -9.69 29.27 48.02
CA ASP A 289 -8.39 29.26 47.36
C ASP A 289 -7.20 29.45 48.34
N SER A 290 -7.38 29.07 49.62
CA SER A 290 -6.33 29.04 50.65
C SER A 290 -5.44 27.79 50.60
N GLU A 291 -5.80 26.79 49.78
CA GLU A 291 -4.95 25.65 49.43
C GLU A 291 -5.00 25.44 47.91
N PHE A 292 -3.83 25.28 47.30
CA PHE A 292 -3.72 24.83 45.91
C PHE A 292 -3.56 23.30 45.91
N ASN A 293 -4.65 22.59 45.63
CA ASN A 293 -4.66 21.15 45.37
C ASN A 293 -5.20 20.95 43.95
N TYR A 294 -4.30 20.65 43.00
CA TYR A 294 -4.65 20.52 41.59
C TYR A 294 -4.02 19.27 40.99
N GLN A 295 -4.85 18.47 40.31
CA GLN A 295 -4.39 17.35 39.49
C GLN A 295 -4.30 17.77 38.03
N PHE A 296 -3.10 17.64 37.47
CA PHE A 296 -2.87 17.78 36.05
C PHE A 296 -3.47 16.58 35.30
N LEU A 297 -4.42 16.86 34.40
CA LEU A 297 -5.09 15.84 33.60
C LEU A 297 -4.46 15.79 32.21
N ILE A 298 -3.93 14.63 31.86
CA ILE A 298 -3.41 14.29 30.53
C ILE A 298 -4.04 13.00 30.03
N SER A 299 -4.01 12.83 28.72
CA SER A 299 -4.36 11.60 28.03
C SER A 299 -3.38 11.33 26.90
N ASP A 300 -3.07 10.06 26.71
CA ASP A 300 -2.25 9.53 25.63
C ASP A 300 -2.88 8.23 25.11
N LEU A 301 -2.58 7.81 23.88
CA LEU A 301 -3.23 6.63 23.29
C LEU A 301 -2.61 5.31 23.81
N GLU A 302 -1.34 5.36 24.22
CA GLU A 302 -0.56 4.26 24.77
C GLU A 302 -0.72 4.24 26.30
N ASP A 303 -0.36 5.35 26.94
CA ASP A 303 -0.30 5.45 28.42
C ASP A 303 -1.64 5.81 29.08
N GLY A 304 -2.69 6.05 28.29
CA GLY A 304 -4.06 6.19 28.76
C GLY A 304 -4.38 7.57 29.34
N THR A 305 -4.38 7.72 30.67
CA THR A 305 -4.72 9.00 31.33
C THR A 305 -3.87 9.24 32.57
N SER A 306 -3.80 10.46 33.13
CA SER A 306 -3.05 10.77 34.36
C SER A 306 -3.37 9.91 35.60
N SER A 307 -4.42 9.07 35.53
CA SER A 307 -4.78 8.11 36.58
C SER A 307 -4.34 6.67 36.29
N SER A 308 -3.72 6.38 35.13
CA SER A 308 -3.15 5.05 34.81
C SER A 308 -1.92 4.74 35.65
N GLY A 309 -1.13 5.78 35.95
CA GLY A 309 0.17 5.68 36.60
C GLY A 309 1.34 5.46 35.65
N ASN A 310 1.11 5.55 34.33
CA ASN A 310 2.16 5.39 33.32
C ASN A 310 2.86 6.72 32.93
N PHE A 311 2.57 7.83 33.59
CA PHE A 311 3.21 9.11 33.27
C PHE A 311 4.25 9.49 34.32
N THR A 312 5.32 10.15 33.87
CA THR A 312 6.31 10.77 34.77
C THR A 312 6.13 12.29 34.72
N PHE A 313 5.61 12.86 35.81
CA PHE A 313 5.42 14.30 35.99
C PHE A 313 6.63 14.95 36.65
N ASN A 314 7.06 16.10 36.12
CA ASN A 314 8.11 16.93 36.67
C ASN A 314 7.60 18.38 36.82
N ILE A 315 8.04 19.07 37.88
CA ILE A 315 7.70 20.45 38.17
C ILE A 315 8.98 21.29 38.30
N SER A 316 8.99 22.45 37.66
CA SER A 316 10.09 23.41 37.74
C SER A 316 9.53 24.82 37.90
N PHE A 317 10.31 25.71 38.51
CA PHE A 317 9.88 27.07 38.85
C PHE A 317 11.08 27.99 38.97
N VAL A 318 10.85 29.29 38.83
CA VAL A 318 11.90 30.30 38.95
C VAL A 318 11.99 30.78 40.40
N GLY A 319 12.93 30.24 41.19
CA GLY A 319 13.21 30.73 42.55
C GLY A 319 13.59 29.66 43.56
N GLU A 320 12.93 29.70 44.73
CA GLU A 320 13.12 28.77 45.84
C GLU A 320 12.29 27.49 45.64
N GLU A 321 12.79 26.33 46.11
CA GLU A 321 12.06 25.06 46.06
C GLU A 321 10.88 25.04 47.04
N LEU A 322 9.71 25.43 46.53
CA LEU A 322 8.46 25.57 47.29
C LEU A 322 7.34 24.62 46.86
N PHE A 323 7.44 24.05 45.66
CA PHE A 323 6.40 23.19 45.07
C PHE A 323 6.94 21.78 44.84
N SER A 324 6.12 20.78 45.11
CA SER A 324 6.34 19.39 44.69
C SER A 324 5.12 18.87 43.95
N ILE A 325 5.36 17.97 43.01
CA ILE A 325 4.33 17.26 42.25
C ILE A 325 4.41 15.77 42.58
N ASN A 326 3.27 15.09 42.62
CA ASN A 326 3.25 13.64 42.63
C ASN A 326 3.70 13.15 41.24
N GLU A 327 4.90 12.56 41.18
CA GLU A 327 5.55 12.11 39.94
C GLU A 327 4.70 11.15 39.09
N THR A 328 3.73 10.45 39.69
CA THR A 328 2.89 9.43 39.01
C THR A 328 1.52 9.95 38.58
N TYR A 329 0.90 10.81 39.40
CA TYR A 329 -0.50 11.23 39.23
C TYR A 329 -0.67 12.71 38.87
N GLY A 330 0.42 13.49 38.83
CA GLY A 330 0.38 14.90 38.46
C GLY A 330 -0.33 15.79 39.48
N ILE A 331 -0.35 15.41 40.76
CA ILE A 331 -1.02 16.18 41.83
C ILE A 331 -0.03 17.15 42.48
N VAL A 332 -0.32 18.45 42.45
CA VAL A 332 0.43 19.50 43.16
C VAL A 332 -0.38 19.94 44.37
N ASN A 333 0.25 19.94 45.55
CA ASN A 333 -0.31 20.44 46.81
C ASN A 333 0.56 21.56 47.36
N PHE A 334 -0.02 22.74 47.60
CA PHE A 334 0.68 23.88 48.19
C PHE A 334 -0.26 24.73 49.05
N THR A 335 0.15 24.99 50.29
CA THR A 335 -0.51 25.91 51.22
C THR A 335 0.38 27.16 51.38
N PRO A 336 -0.09 28.37 50.99
CA PRO A 336 0.67 29.59 51.17
C PRO A 336 0.90 29.92 52.66
N THR A 337 1.86 30.82 52.91
CA THR A 337 2.13 31.36 54.25
C THR A 337 2.36 32.87 54.13
N ILE A 338 2.39 33.58 55.26
CA ILE A 338 2.66 35.03 55.29
C ILE A 338 3.97 35.44 54.59
N ASN A 339 4.96 34.54 54.50
CA ASN A 339 6.23 34.78 53.79
C ASN A 339 6.09 34.71 52.24
N HIS A 340 4.93 34.30 51.74
CA HIS A 340 4.64 34.14 50.32
C HIS A 340 3.79 35.29 49.74
N VAL A 341 3.14 36.08 50.60
CA VAL A 341 2.30 37.23 50.22
C VAL A 341 3.05 38.22 49.33
N ASN A 342 2.36 38.78 48.34
CA ASN A 342 2.88 39.68 47.31
C ASN A 342 4.02 39.08 46.46
N ARG A 343 4.12 37.73 46.40
CA ARG A 343 4.98 37.01 45.45
C ARG A 343 4.12 36.34 44.38
N THR A 344 4.61 36.38 43.14
CA THR A 344 4.11 35.57 42.02
C THR A 344 5.16 34.54 41.67
N PHE A 345 4.75 33.27 41.59
CA PHE A 345 5.57 32.14 41.20
C PHE A 345 5.21 31.74 39.77
N SER A 346 6.21 31.67 38.90
CA SER A 346 6.08 31.09 37.55
C SER A 346 6.54 29.65 37.59
N ILE A 347 5.67 28.75 37.15
CA ILE A 347 5.80 27.30 37.31
C ILE A 347 5.57 26.64 35.95
N THR A 348 6.48 25.76 35.56
CA THR A 348 6.38 24.89 34.39
C THR A 348 6.19 23.46 34.88
N VAL A 349 5.09 22.82 34.50
CA VAL A 349 4.87 21.38 34.72
C VAL A 349 5.00 20.67 33.39
N CYS A 350 5.83 19.64 33.36
CA CYS A 350 5.98 18.75 32.21
C CYS A 350 5.52 17.34 32.57
N ALA A 351 4.87 16.67 31.64
CA ALA A 351 4.55 15.27 31.72
C ALA A 351 5.22 14.52 30.57
N ASN A 352 5.84 13.39 30.93
CA ASN A 352 6.46 12.46 30.01
C ASN A 352 5.62 11.18 29.97
N ASP A 353 5.45 10.63 28.77
CA ASP A 353 4.99 9.25 28.54
C ASP A 353 6.10 8.23 28.91
N THR A 354 5.84 6.94 28.66
CA THR A 354 6.83 5.86 28.81
C THR A 354 7.67 5.62 27.56
N GLY A 355 7.15 5.99 26.38
CA GLY A 355 7.69 5.59 25.08
C GLY A 355 7.54 4.10 24.80
N ILE A 356 7.81 3.69 23.56
CA ILE A 356 7.65 2.30 23.14
C ILE A 356 8.78 1.44 23.74
N ALA A 357 8.41 0.31 24.35
CA ALA A 357 9.37 -0.57 25.00
C ALA A 357 10.36 -1.28 24.05
N ASN A 358 9.94 -1.59 22.82
CA ASN A 358 10.74 -2.26 21.78
C ASN A 358 10.50 -1.65 20.38
N PRO A 359 10.95 -0.41 20.10
CA PRO A 359 10.71 0.24 18.82
C PRO A 359 11.45 -0.49 17.68
N HIS A 360 10.82 -0.56 16.51
CA HIS A 360 11.42 -1.21 15.34
C HIS A 360 12.64 -0.43 14.83
N VAL A 361 13.70 -1.12 14.38
CA VAL A 361 14.98 -0.48 13.98
C VAL A 361 14.84 0.51 12.82
N ASN A 362 13.88 0.30 11.92
CA ASN A 362 13.62 1.17 10.76
C ASN A 362 12.55 2.25 11.02
N ILE A 363 12.13 2.47 12.28
CA ILE A 363 11.07 3.43 12.63
C ILE A 363 11.37 4.85 12.11
N SER A 364 12.62 5.33 12.19
CA SER A 364 13.00 6.66 11.71
C SER A 364 12.92 6.80 10.19
N ASP A 365 13.12 5.71 9.46
CA ASP A 365 13.22 5.70 8.01
C ASP A 365 11.84 5.50 7.37
N ALA A 366 10.97 4.72 8.03
CA ALA A 366 9.57 4.50 7.62
C ALA A 366 8.61 5.59 8.14
N CYS A 367 8.72 5.99 9.41
CA CYS A 367 7.76 6.89 10.06
C CYS A 367 8.20 8.36 10.05
N GLY A 368 9.47 8.62 9.73
CA GLY A 368 10.08 9.94 9.63
C GLY A 368 11.14 10.18 10.70
N VAL A 369 12.14 10.98 10.37
CA VAL A 369 13.40 11.13 11.15
C VAL A 369 13.26 11.67 12.58
N ALA A 370 12.06 12.07 13.00
CA ALA A 370 11.74 12.52 14.36
C ALA A 370 11.08 11.42 15.21
N GLU A 371 10.85 10.24 14.63
CA GLU A 371 10.15 9.11 15.23
C GLU A 371 11.15 7.99 15.50
N ASP A 372 11.48 7.78 16.77
CA ASP A 372 12.40 6.73 17.27
C ASP A 372 11.76 5.85 18.35
N GLY A 373 10.47 6.08 18.64
CA GLY A 373 9.73 5.45 19.74
C GLY A 373 10.17 5.92 21.13
N SER A 374 11.02 6.94 21.24
CA SER A 374 11.44 7.49 22.52
C SER A 374 10.35 8.29 23.22
N ILE A 375 10.62 8.59 24.49
CA ILE A 375 9.73 9.35 25.39
C ILE A 375 9.39 10.72 24.78
N LYS A 376 8.10 11.05 24.67
CA LYS A 376 7.62 12.37 24.30
C LYS A 376 7.12 13.12 25.54
N SER A 377 7.26 14.44 25.49
CA SER A 377 6.99 15.34 26.61
C SER A 377 6.04 16.45 26.19
N ILE A 378 5.08 16.76 27.06
CA ILE A 378 4.25 17.98 26.97
C ILE A 378 4.43 18.82 28.23
N CYS A 379 4.48 20.14 28.10
CA CYS A 379 4.59 21.07 29.22
C CYS A 379 3.46 22.12 29.21
N ASP A 380 3.09 22.64 30.37
CA ASP A 380 2.23 23.81 30.57
C ASP A 380 2.90 24.80 31.53
N ASP A 381 2.74 26.09 31.24
CA ASP A 381 3.30 27.20 32.01
C ASP A 381 2.16 27.95 32.71
N PHE A 382 2.22 28.05 34.04
CA PHE A 382 1.20 28.74 34.82
C PHE A 382 1.81 29.63 35.92
N THR A 383 0.97 30.50 36.48
CA THR A 383 1.38 31.45 37.53
C THR A 383 0.48 31.38 38.75
N LEU A 384 1.08 31.30 39.93
CA LEU A 384 0.42 31.42 41.22
C LEU A 384 0.83 32.73 41.89
N THR A 385 -0.13 33.61 42.18
CA THR A 385 0.11 34.83 42.99
C THR A 385 -0.51 34.64 44.37
N VAL A 386 0.23 34.93 45.44
CA VAL A 386 -0.29 34.84 46.81
C VAL A 386 -0.59 36.24 47.33
N THR A 387 -1.79 36.45 47.87
CA THR A 387 -2.18 37.72 48.52
C THR A 387 -2.84 37.50 49.88
N ASP A 388 -2.83 38.55 50.70
CA ASP A 388 -3.64 38.72 51.92
C ASP A 388 -4.70 39.83 51.74
N ASP A 389 -4.97 40.24 50.50
CA ASP A 389 -6.07 41.15 50.16
C ASP A 389 -7.45 40.54 50.47
N ASN A 390 -8.26 41.28 51.23
CA ASN A 390 -9.65 40.97 51.55
C ASN A 390 -10.55 41.09 50.30
N ARG A 391 -11.37 40.07 50.04
CA ARG A 391 -12.41 40.00 49.00
C ARG A 391 -13.74 40.55 49.55
N ALA A 392 -14.64 41.02 48.68
CA ALA A 392 -15.95 41.47 49.15
C ALA A 392 -16.88 40.28 49.43
N PRO A 393 -17.80 40.38 50.41
CA PRO A 393 -18.77 39.33 50.69
C PRO A 393 -19.73 39.11 49.52
N GLU A 394 -20.14 37.88 49.29
CA GLU A 394 -21.04 37.50 48.19
C GLU A 394 -22.48 37.24 48.68
N ILE A 395 -23.47 37.76 47.94
CA ILE A 395 -24.89 37.44 48.16
C ILE A 395 -25.23 36.19 47.35
N SER A 396 -25.00 35.01 47.94
CA SER A 396 -25.17 33.70 47.31
C SER A 396 -26.59 33.43 46.80
N SER A 397 -27.60 33.95 47.49
CA SER A 397 -28.99 33.95 46.98
C SER A 397 -29.82 35.06 47.63
N TYR A 398 -30.88 35.48 46.94
CA TYR A 398 -31.82 36.47 47.47
C TYR A 398 -33.25 36.25 46.97
N LEU A 399 -34.23 36.68 47.75
CA LEU A 399 -35.65 36.71 47.40
C LEU A 399 -36.26 38.07 47.76
N PRO A 400 -37.22 38.60 46.98
CA PRO A 400 -37.70 38.08 45.68
C PRO A 400 -36.61 38.09 44.59
N ALA A 401 -36.72 37.19 43.60
CA ALA A 401 -35.75 37.10 42.51
C ALA A 401 -35.92 38.23 41.47
N GLU A 402 -37.11 38.83 41.37
CA GLU A 402 -37.36 40.00 40.53
C GLU A 402 -36.92 41.27 41.28
N SER A 403 -35.97 42.03 40.74
CA SER A 403 -35.53 43.31 41.34
C SER A 403 -36.61 44.39 41.27
N ASN A 404 -37.49 44.36 40.27
CA ASN A 404 -38.57 45.33 40.11
C ASN A 404 -39.90 44.60 40.00
N PHE A 405 -40.82 44.82 40.95
CA PHE A 405 -42.13 44.15 40.97
C PHE A 405 -43.18 45.03 41.64
N SER A 406 -44.46 44.79 41.32
CA SER A 406 -45.57 45.58 41.87
C SER A 406 -46.39 44.80 42.90
N ILE A 407 -46.72 45.44 44.02
CA ILE A 407 -47.56 44.86 45.09
C ILE A 407 -48.78 45.72 45.44
N GLY A 408 -49.80 45.07 46.01
CA GLY A 408 -50.99 45.76 46.51
C GLY A 408 -50.72 46.37 47.89
N GLY A 409 -51.22 47.58 48.15
CA GLY A 409 -50.99 48.34 49.39
C GLY A 409 -51.56 47.78 50.71
N THR A 410 -51.57 46.46 50.91
CA THR A 410 -51.84 45.77 52.19
C THR A 410 -51.03 44.48 52.39
N THR A 411 -50.18 44.07 51.44
CA THR A 411 -49.37 42.84 51.57
C THR A 411 -48.04 43.14 52.25
N SER A 412 -47.65 42.27 53.18
CA SER A 412 -46.26 42.21 53.66
C SER A 412 -45.45 41.38 52.67
N THR A 413 -44.31 41.90 52.24
CA THR A 413 -43.32 41.16 51.45
C THR A 413 -42.12 40.88 52.34
N THR A 414 -41.71 39.62 52.41
CA THR A 414 -40.43 39.24 53.04
C THR A 414 -39.35 39.24 51.97
N PHE A 415 -38.26 39.91 52.29
CA PHE A 415 -37.00 39.85 51.57
C PHE A 415 -36.09 38.91 52.32
N SER A 416 -35.39 38.03 51.61
CA SER A 416 -34.48 37.06 52.21
C SER A 416 -33.14 37.18 51.51
N VAL A 417 -32.04 37.07 52.24
CA VAL A 417 -30.70 36.87 51.67
C VAL A 417 -30.01 35.67 52.31
N SER A 418 -29.15 35.02 51.54
CA SER A 418 -28.08 34.17 52.06
C SER A 418 -26.76 34.70 51.55
N VAL A 419 -25.81 34.87 52.45
CA VAL A 419 -24.54 35.55 52.21
C VAL A 419 -23.38 34.65 52.62
N ARG A 420 -22.25 34.85 51.97
CA ARG A 420 -21.02 34.11 52.25
C ARG A 420 -19.83 35.01 51.98
N ASP A 421 -18.88 35.04 52.90
CA ASP A 421 -17.61 35.67 52.65
C ASP A 421 -16.61 34.67 52.05
N PRO A 422 -15.92 35.00 50.93
CA PRO A 422 -14.85 34.19 50.40
C PRO A 422 -13.68 33.98 51.37
N ASP A 423 -13.37 34.93 52.27
CA ASP A 423 -12.25 34.86 53.22
C ASP A 423 -12.61 34.18 54.55
N ALA A 424 -13.80 33.57 54.62
CA ALA A 424 -14.37 32.88 55.80
C ALA A 424 -14.71 33.78 57.00
N ASN A 425 -14.75 35.10 56.81
CA ASN A 425 -15.45 36.02 57.68
C ASN A 425 -16.97 35.72 57.69
N ILE A 426 -17.70 36.18 58.72
CA ILE A 426 -19.17 36.15 58.72
C ILE A 426 -19.63 37.61 58.58
N PRO A 427 -20.28 37.99 57.47
CA PRO A 427 -20.66 39.38 57.23
C PRO A 427 -21.78 39.89 58.15
N ASP A 428 -21.85 41.20 58.27
CA ASP A 428 -23.01 41.94 58.79
C ASP A 428 -24.01 42.18 57.64
N ILE A 429 -25.31 42.16 57.97
CA ILE A 429 -26.41 42.38 57.03
C ILE A 429 -27.24 43.60 57.48
N ASP A 430 -27.26 44.64 56.63
CA ASP A 430 -28.04 45.85 56.82
C ASP A 430 -29.21 45.95 55.83
N TRP A 431 -30.40 46.30 56.33
CA TRP A 431 -31.56 46.60 55.51
C TRP A 431 -31.90 48.09 55.52
N TYR A 432 -31.93 48.68 54.33
CA TYR A 432 -32.29 50.07 54.09
C TYR A 432 -33.62 50.13 53.35
N VAL A 433 -34.47 51.10 53.71
CA VAL A 433 -35.67 51.45 52.95
C VAL A 433 -35.64 52.94 52.64
N ASP A 434 -35.70 53.28 51.35
CA ASP A 434 -35.50 54.62 50.79
C ASP A 434 -34.20 55.29 51.29
N GLY A 435 -33.13 54.51 51.41
CA GLY A 435 -31.82 54.94 51.92
C GLY A 435 -31.75 55.14 53.45
N VAL A 436 -32.80 54.76 54.20
CA VAL A 436 -32.82 54.84 55.67
C VAL A 436 -32.69 53.43 56.25
N LEU A 437 -31.61 53.20 57.01
CA LEU A 437 -31.38 51.96 57.77
C LEU A 437 -32.60 51.61 58.65
N LYS A 438 -33.02 50.35 58.60
CA LYS A 438 -34.17 49.79 59.34
C LYS A 438 -33.75 48.67 60.29
N GLU A 439 -32.81 47.85 59.86
CA GLU A 439 -32.34 46.68 60.57
C GLU A 439 -30.85 46.50 60.26
N HIS A 440 -30.08 46.10 61.27
CA HIS A 440 -28.64 45.87 61.25
C HIS A 440 -28.40 44.62 62.09
N ASN A 441 -27.92 43.56 61.44
CA ASN A 441 -27.74 42.25 62.03
C ASN A 441 -26.28 41.81 61.85
N GLU A 442 -25.54 41.77 62.97
CA GLU A 442 -24.12 41.41 63.00
C GLU A 442 -23.90 39.89 62.82
N LEU A 443 -22.86 39.50 62.09
CA LEU A 443 -22.37 38.10 61.99
C LEU A 443 -23.44 37.06 61.58
N LEU A 444 -24.21 37.33 60.51
CA LEU A 444 -25.21 36.39 59.97
C LEU A 444 -24.88 35.92 58.55
N SER A 445 -25.05 34.61 58.30
CA SER A 445 -24.95 34.01 56.95
C SER A 445 -26.27 34.03 56.15
N SER A 446 -27.37 34.45 56.77
CA SER A 446 -28.68 34.63 56.13
C SER A 446 -29.59 35.47 57.00
N ASP A 447 -30.44 36.29 56.40
CA ASP A 447 -31.40 37.13 57.13
C ASP A 447 -32.68 37.41 56.32
N ASP A 448 -33.78 37.68 57.03
CA ASP A 448 -35.15 37.82 56.52
C ASP A 448 -35.79 39.15 56.97
N TYR A 449 -35.86 40.15 56.08
CA TYR A 449 -36.52 41.42 56.34
C TYR A 449 -37.98 41.45 55.84
N ALA A 450 -38.93 41.59 56.77
CA ALA A 450 -40.35 41.74 56.43
C ALA A 450 -40.77 43.22 56.33
N TYR A 451 -41.01 43.71 55.11
CA TYR A 451 -41.56 45.05 54.87
C TYR A 451 -43.06 45.00 54.61
N SER A 452 -43.84 45.85 55.28
CA SER A 452 -45.30 45.91 55.12
C SER A 452 -45.78 47.33 54.76
N LEU A 453 -46.60 47.40 53.71
CA LEU A 453 -47.22 48.63 53.25
C LEU A 453 -48.61 48.84 53.88
N GLY A 454 -48.87 50.06 54.32
CA GLY A 454 -50.18 50.46 54.83
C GLY A 454 -51.16 50.87 53.73
N CYS A 455 -52.45 50.60 53.94
CA CYS A 455 -53.51 50.95 52.99
C CYS A 455 -53.65 52.47 52.77
N GLY A 456 -54.05 52.86 51.55
CA GLY A 456 -54.41 54.24 51.22
C GLY A 456 -53.29 55.15 50.68
N ARG A 457 -52.15 54.61 50.24
CA ARG A 457 -51.10 55.33 49.50
C ARG A 457 -50.71 54.58 48.22
N SER A 458 -50.02 55.28 47.32
CA SER A 458 -49.40 54.72 46.11
C SER A 458 -48.09 55.44 45.83
N GLY A 459 -47.08 54.71 45.34
CA GLY A 459 -45.76 55.25 45.04
C GLY A 459 -44.75 54.14 44.74
N GLU A 460 -43.48 54.51 44.77
CA GLU A 460 -42.32 53.63 44.64
C GLU A 460 -41.59 53.59 46.00
N VAL A 461 -41.05 52.44 46.40
CA VAL A 461 -40.16 52.27 47.56
C VAL A 461 -38.96 51.44 47.13
N ASN A 462 -37.75 51.88 47.49
CA ASN A 462 -36.54 51.10 47.28
C ASN A 462 -36.13 50.39 48.58
N VAL A 463 -36.06 49.05 48.56
CA VAL A 463 -35.48 48.24 49.63
C VAL A 463 -34.09 47.80 49.18
N THR A 464 -33.05 48.17 49.93
CA THR A 464 -31.67 47.80 49.64
C THR A 464 -31.12 46.98 50.80
N VAL A 465 -30.55 45.82 50.50
CA VAL A 465 -29.71 45.08 51.45
C VAL A 465 -28.25 45.40 51.16
N VAL A 466 -27.48 45.72 52.19
CA VAL A 466 -26.02 45.89 52.12
C VAL A 466 -25.41 44.84 53.03
N VAL A 467 -24.41 44.14 52.52
CA VAL A 467 -23.68 43.08 53.21
C VAL A 467 -22.23 43.52 53.33
N SER A 468 -21.66 43.46 54.53
CA SER A 468 -20.37 44.07 54.85
C SER A 468 -19.54 43.15 55.75
N ASP A 469 -18.28 42.92 55.39
CA ASP A 469 -17.29 42.22 56.23
C ASP A 469 -16.58 43.17 57.23
N GLY A 470 -16.81 44.49 57.10
CA GLY A 470 -16.18 45.57 57.87
C GLY A 470 -15.09 46.35 57.11
N LEU A 471 -14.69 45.89 55.92
CA LEU A 471 -13.69 46.47 55.02
C LEU A 471 -14.27 46.76 53.62
N LEU A 472 -15.03 45.81 53.06
CA LEU A 472 -15.69 45.85 51.75
C LEU A 472 -17.19 45.53 51.88
N ASN A 473 -17.93 45.78 50.81
CA ASN A 473 -19.37 45.54 50.79
C ASN A 473 -19.90 45.04 49.44
N ALA A 474 -21.00 44.29 49.52
CA ALA A 474 -21.89 43.98 48.42
C ALA A 474 -23.29 44.50 48.72
N SER A 475 -24.13 44.64 47.69
CA SER A 475 -25.52 45.04 47.89
C SER A 475 -26.44 44.49 46.82
N ASN A 476 -27.71 44.31 47.18
CA ASN A 476 -28.79 44.05 46.25
C ASN A 476 -29.94 45.03 46.53
N SER A 477 -30.75 45.36 45.53
CA SER A 477 -31.84 46.33 45.69
C SER A 477 -33.11 45.89 44.95
N TRP A 478 -34.24 46.25 45.54
CA TRP A 478 -35.58 45.97 45.04
C TRP A 478 -36.40 47.25 44.95
N ILE A 479 -36.89 47.56 43.75
CA ILE A 479 -37.81 48.67 43.50
C ILE A 479 -39.25 48.12 43.53
N ILE A 480 -40.03 48.63 44.47
CA ILE A 480 -41.39 48.16 44.76
C ILE A 480 -42.39 49.22 44.33
N ASP A 481 -43.08 48.96 43.22
CA ASP A 481 -44.22 49.77 42.78
C ASP A 481 -45.48 49.36 43.54
N TYR A 482 -46.09 50.27 44.32
CA TYR A 482 -47.31 49.96 45.05
C TYR A 482 -48.51 50.79 44.61
N SER A 483 -49.57 50.07 44.26
CA SER A 483 -50.85 50.64 43.85
C SER A 483 -51.80 50.81 45.05
N SER A 484 -52.65 51.84 45.01
CA SER A 484 -53.58 52.14 46.10
C SER A 484 -54.67 51.07 46.22
N VAL A 485 -54.55 50.20 47.22
CA VAL A 485 -55.53 49.14 47.52
C VAL A 485 -56.45 49.55 48.67
N ALA A 486 -57.75 49.29 48.51
CA ALA A 486 -58.74 49.30 49.57
C ALA A 486 -58.92 47.87 50.14
N CYS A 487 -58.91 47.74 51.46
CA CYS A 487 -59.05 46.45 52.16
C CYS A 487 -60.47 45.85 52.01
N PRO A 488 -60.68 44.51 52.15
CA PRO A 488 -59.90 43.38 51.60
C PRO A 488 -60.80 42.24 51.00
N VAL A 489 -60.29 41.37 50.09
CA VAL A 489 -60.35 39.86 50.13
C VAL A 489 -59.86 39.15 48.83
N GLY A 490 -58.86 38.25 48.96
CA GLY A 490 -58.85 36.86 48.39
C GLY A 490 -58.38 36.52 46.94
N GLY A 491 -57.17 35.93 46.81
CA GLY A 491 -56.97 34.59 46.17
C GLY A 491 -56.38 34.39 44.74
N GLY A 492 -55.09 33.95 44.64
CA GLY A 492 -54.63 32.71 43.92
C GLY A 492 -54.19 32.67 42.43
N GLY A 493 -52.91 32.30 42.16
CA GLY A 493 -52.53 31.15 41.28
C GLY A 493 -51.83 31.29 39.89
N GLY A 494 -50.50 31.01 39.81
CA GLY A 494 -49.87 29.95 38.97
C GLY A 494 -49.37 30.15 37.49
N GLY A 495 -48.09 29.79 37.21
CA GLY A 495 -47.69 28.78 36.17
C GLY A 495 -46.87 29.14 34.88
N GLY A 496 -45.84 28.32 34.54
CA GLY A 496 -45.14 28.17 33.21
C GLY A 496 -43.86 29.01 32.98
N GLY A 497 -42.82 28.69 32.19
CA GLY A 497 -42.46 27.55 31.30
C GLY A 497 -42.33 27.95 29.80
N GLY A 498 -41.30 27.65 28.98
CA GLY A 498 -39.97 26.98 29.14
C GLY A 498 -39.39 26.53 27.74
N GLY A 499 -38.06 26.43 27.51
CA GLY A 499 -37.49 26.04 26.19
C GLY A 499 -35.95 26.19 25.99
N GLY A 500 -35.39 25.60 24.91
CA GLY A 500 -33.93 25.58 24.61
C GLY A 500 -33.57 25.41 23.12
N GLY A 501 -32.30 25.07 22.83
CA GLY A 501 -31.70 24.86 21.49
C GLY A 501 -30.27 25.46 21.40
N GLY A 502 -29.34 25.04 20.53
CA GLY A 502 -29.34 23.94 19.56
C GLY A 502 -28.59 24.27 18.25
N GLY A 503 -27.52 23.54 17.92
CA GLY A 503 -27.01 23.36 16.54
C GLY A 503 -25.73 24.10 16.11
N GLY A 504 -24.92 23.44 15.27
CA GLY A 504 -23.75 24.02 14.60
C GLY A 504 -22.79 22.97 14.01
N GLY A 505 -23.14 22.38 12.85
CA GLY A 505 -22.28 21.43 12.12
C GLY A 505 -21.71 22.02 10.83
N THR A 506 -20.41 21.85 10.58
CA THR A 506 -19.67 22.44 9.47
C THR A 506 -19.50 21.50 8.27
N ILE A 507 -19.14 22.10 7.12
CA ILE A 507 -19.16 21.49 5.79
C ILE A 507 -17.96 20.56 5.59
N GLY A 508 -18.22 19.30 5.23
CA GLY A 508 -17.19 18.27 5.01
C GLY A 508 -16.40 18.42 3.69
N ALA A 509 -15.17 17.92 3.71
CA ALA A 509 -14.25 17.94 2.57
C ALA A 509 -14.67 17.03 1.41
N TYR A 510 -14.04 17.23 0.24
CA TYR A 510 -14.15 16.33 -0.91
C TYR A 510 -13.46 14.99 -0.60
N CYS A 511 -14.11 13.89 -0.94
CA CYS A 511 -13.63 12.52 -0.75
C CYS A 511 -13.81 11.76 -2.08
N SER A 512 -12.81 10.98 -2.49
CA SER A 512 -12.86 10.13 -3.69
C SER A 512 -12.86 8.67 -3.29
N GLU A 513 -13.86 7.92 -3.74
CA GLU A 513 -13.99 6.48 -3.44
C GLU A 513 -12.80 5.69 -4.00
N GLU A 514 -12.28 4.75 -3.21
CA GLU A 514 -11.18 3.85 -3.54
C GLU A 514 -11.59 2.43 -3.12
N TRP A 515 -12.31 1.76 -4.02
CA TRP A 515 -12.92 0.45 -3.78
C TRP A 515 -11.89 -0.68 -3.82
N VAL A 516 -11.89 -1.52 -2.78
CA VAL A 516 -11.19 -2.80 -2.73
C VAL A 516 -12.16 -3.91 -2.30
N CYS A 517 -11.83 -5.16 -2.63
CA CYS A 517 -12.62 -6.32 -2.24
C CYS A 517 -11.76 -7.33 -1.49
N GLU A 518 -12.40 -8.08 -0.58
CA GLU A 518 -11.82 -9.25 0.08
C GLU A 518 -11.63 -10.42 -0.91
N GLY A 519 -10.90 -11.46 -0.51
CA GLY A 519 -10.79 -12.69 -1.29
C GLY A 519 -12.14 -13.36 -1.54
N TRP A 520 -12.29 -14.08 -2.66
CA TRP A 520 -13.54 -14.76 -2.99
C TRP A 520 -13.84 -15.90 -2.02
N GLY A 521 -15.07 -15.93 -1.49
CA GLY A 521 -15.53 -16.99 -0.59
C GLY A 521 -15.67 -18.36 -1.27
N VAL A 522 -15.95 -19.40 -0.47
CA VAL A 522 -16.14 -20.77 -0.98
C VAL A 522 -17.28 -20.84 -2.02
N CYS A 523 -17.03 -21.55 -3.12
CA CYS A 523 -18.01 -21.77 -4.19
C CYS A 523 -19.25 -22.51 -3.66
N GLN A 524 -20.43 -21.91 -3.84
CA GLN A 524 -21.72 -22.47 -3.40
C GLN A 524 -22.54 -22.93 -4.60
N ASN A 525 -23.11 -24.13 -4.55
CA ASN A 525 -23.98 -24.61 -5.63
C ASN A 525 -25.21 -23.70 -5.82
N ALA A 526 -25.35 -23.12 -7.01
CA ALA A 526 -26.34 -22.10 -7.30
C ALA A 526 -27.79 -22.60 -7.12
N LYS A 527 -28.04 -23.86 -7.49
CA LYS A 527 -29.36 -24.48 -7.38
C LYS A 527 -29.76 -24.76 -5.93
N ARG A 528 -28.84 -25.29 -5.12
CA ARG A 528 -29.05 -25.54 -3.69
C ARG A 528 -29.26 -24.25 -2.91
N SER A 529 -28.47 -23.21 -3.17
CA SER A 529 -28.64 -21.91 -2.49
C SER A 529 -29.93 -21.20 -2.90
N PHE A 530 -30.37 -21.34 -4.16
CA PHE A 530 -31.69 -20.85 -4.58
C PHE A 530 -32.84 -21.62 -3.89
N ASP A 531 -32.79 -22.96 -3.87
CA ASP A 531 -33.79 -23.79 -3.19
C ASP A 531 -33.85 -23.51 -1.66
N ALA A 532 -32.70 -23.19 -1.05
CA ALA A 532 -32.57 -22.78 0.34
C ALA A 532 -33.01 -21.33 0.63
N ARG A 533 -33.28 -20.53 -0.42
CA ARG A 533 -33.57 -19.08 -0.38
C ARG A 533 -32.40 -18.20 0.09
N SER A 534 -31.18 -18.68 -0.07
CA SER A 534 -29.95 -17.92 0.17
C SER A 534 -29.48 -17.14 -1.07
N LEU A 535 -29.99 -17.49 -2.26
CA LEU A 535 -29.73 -16.80 -3.53
C LEU A 535 -31.04 -16.24 -4.09
N SER A 536 -31.04 -15.02 -4.64
CA SER A 536 -32.25 -14.43 -5.22
C SER A 536 -32.60 -15.07 -6.57
N LEU A 537 -33.81 -14.80 -7.08
CA LEU A 537 -34.24 -15.29 -8.39
C LEU A 537 -33.43 -14.64 -9.53
N GLU A 538 -33.09 -13.37 -9.39
CA GLU A 538 -32.34 -12.59 -10.40
C GLU A 538 -30.88 -13.06 -10.46
N ASP A 539 -30.26 -13.24 -9.30
CA ASP A 539 -28.90 -13.78 -9.19
C ASP A 539 -28.83 -15.23 -9.70
N HIS A 540 -29.81 -16.07 -9.33
CA HIS A 540 -29.84 -17.46 -9.78
C HIS A 540 -29.92 -17.59 -11.31
N PHE A 541 -30.74 -16.77 -11.98
CA PHE A 541 -30.79 -16.74 -13.44
C PHE A 541 -29.48 -16.24 -14.05
N SER A 542 -28.89 -15.18 -13.48
CA SER A 542 -27.62 -14.61 -13.96
C SER A 542 -26.47 -15.62 -13.87
N VAL A 543 -26.38 -16.33 -12.74
CA VAL A 543 -25.41 -17.41 -12.52
C VAL A 543 -25.65 -18.58 -13.48
N GLN A 544 -26.90 -19.02 -13.65
CA GLN A 544 -27.22 -20.11 -14.60
C GLN A 544 -26.88 -19.76 -16.06
N GLU A 545 -27.08 -18.51 -16.47
CA GLU A 545 -26.73 -18.07 -17.82
C GLU A 545 -25.22 -18.17 -18.07
N ILE A 546 -24.40 -17.64 -17.17
CA ILE A 546 -22.93 -17.71 -17.25
C ILE A 546 -22.43 -19.17 -17.15
N CYS A 547 -22.97 -19.98 -16.23
CA CYS A 547 -22.69 -21.43 -16.18
C CYS A 547 -22.97 -22.13 -17.52
N SER A 548 -24.06 -21.76 -18.20
CA SER A 548 -24.41 -22.32 -19.51
C SER A 548 -23.44 -21.88 -20.62
N GLN A 549 -22.87 -20.67 -20.53
CA GLN A 549 -21.82 -20.21 -21.45
C GLN A 549 -20.51 -21.00 -21.22
N ASN A 550 -20.16 -21.24 -19.95
CA ASN A 550 -19.01 -22.03 -19.53
C ASN A 550 -19.21 -23.56 -19.66
N LYS A 551 -20.39 -24.00 -20.12
CA LYS A 551 -20.79 -25.41 -20.31
C LYS A 551 -20.80 -26.26 -19.04
N TYR A 552 -21.00 -25.64 -17.87
CA TYR A 552 -21.10 -26.35 -16.60
C TYR A 552 -22.47 -27.06 -16.48
N ASP A 553 -22.46 -28.31 -16.00
CA ASP A 553 -23.69 -29.03 -15.60
C ASP A 553 -24.33 -28.32 -14.39
N GLU A 554 -25.66 -28.34 -14.26
CA GLU A 554 -26.38 -27.70 -13.13
C GLU A 554 -25.87 -28.17 -11.76
N ARG A 555 -25.34 -29.40 -11.67
CA ARG A 555 -24.74 -29.95 -10.45
C ARG A 555 -23.41 -29.28 -10.08
N PHE A 556 -22.66 -28.79 -11.06
CA PHE A 556 -21.37 -28.10 -10.88
C PHE A 556 -21.47 -26.58 -11.09
N CYS A 557 -22.66 -26.04 -11.37
CA CYS A 557 -22.89 -24.61 -11.44
C CYS A 557 -22.91 -24.00 -10.04
N GLY A 558 -21.95 -23.13 -9.74
CA GLY A 558 -21.85 -22.42 -8.47
C GLY A 558 -21.65 -20.92 -8.61
N PHE A 559 -21.70 -20.23 -7.48
CA PHE A 559 -21.34 -18.81 -7.35
C PHE A 559 -20.47 -18.59 -6.10
N GLN A 560 -19.67 -17.54 -6.15
CA GLN A 560 -18.91 -17.01 -5.01
C GLN A 560 -19.40 -15.61 -4.69
N LEU A 561 -19.14 -15.19 -3.45
CA LEU A 561 -19.37 -13.82 -2.98
C LEU A 561 -18.05 -13.25 -2.46
N THR A 562 -17.89 -11.94 -2.60
CA THR A 562 -16.87 -11.13 -1.91
C THR A 562 -17.55 -9.93 -1.24
N SER A 563 -16.83 -9.28 -0.34
CA SER A 563 -17.21 -8.04 0.34
C SER A 563 -16.29 -6.93 -0.15
N CYS A 564 -16.87 -5.88 -0.73
CA CYS A 564 -16.11 -4.73 -1.24
C CYS A 564 -16.37 -3.47 -0.41
N LYS A 565 -15.29 -2.82 0.05
CA LYS A 565 -15.28 -1.60 0.89
C LYS A 565 -14.53 -0.46 0.20
N ASP A 566 -14.99 0.77 0.43
CA ASP A 566 -14.26 1.98 0.07
C ASP A 566 -13.25 2.33 1.17
N LEU A 567 -11.95 2.30 0.84
CA LEU A 567 -10.87 2.60 1.78
C LEU A 567 -10.88 4.04 2.29
N ASN A 568 -11.46 4.98 1.53
CA ASN A 568 -11.51 6.39 1.91
C ASN A 568 -12.81 6.77 2.65
N LEU A 569 -13.72 5.80 2.89
CA LEU A 569 -14.95 5.93 3.68
C LEU A 569 -15.83 7.13 3.28
N CYS A 570 -16.01 7.34 1.97
CA CYS A 570 -16.67 8.51 1.39
C CYS A 570 -18.19 8.52 1.58
N ASN A 571 -18.64 8.96 2.75
CA ASN A 571 -20.05 9.02 3.14
C ASN A 571 -20.89 10.14 2.47
N ASN A 572 -20.34 10.89 1.50
CA ASN A 572 -20.98 12.11 0.98
C ASN A 572 -21.57 11.91 -0.44
N ASN A 573 -22.90 11.99 -0.56
CA ASN A 573 -23.65 11.78 -1.81
C ASN A 573 -23.43 12.85 -2.91
N THR A 574 -22.52 13.82 -2.73
CA THR A 574 -22.37 14.98 -3.62
C THR A 574 -21.17 14.91 -4.58
N VAL A 575 -20.38 13.83 -4.57
CA VAL A 575 -19.19 13.64 -5.41
C VAL A 575 -19.48 12.55 -6.47
N PRO A 576 -18.96 12.63 -7.71
CA PRO A 576 -19.03 11.52 -8.65
C PRO A 576 -18.46 10.24 -8.05
N ARG A 577 -19.29 9.19 -8.02
CA ARG A 577 -18.94 7.87 -7.47
C ARG A 577 -18.22 7.03 -8.51
N VAL A 578 -17.29 6.21 -8.04
CA VAL A 578 -16.72 5.12 -8.85
C VAL A 578 -17.72 3.96 -8.78
N THR A 579 -17.89 3.22 -9.88
CA THR A 579 -18.79 2.07 -9.86
C THR A 579 -18.22 1.00 -8.93
N LYS A 580 -18.96 0.65 -7.88
CA LYS A 580 -18.59 -0.44 -6.96
C LYS A 580 -18.33 -1.74 -7.75
N PRO A 581 -17.24 -2.48 -7.49
CA PRO A 581 -17.00 -3.79 -8.11
C PRO A 581 -18.12 -4.80 -7.86
N SER A 582 -18.21 -5.85 -8.68
CA SER A 582 -19.17 -6.94 -8.48
C SER A 582 -18.80 -7.75 -7.24
N GLU A 583 -19.74 -7.89 -6.31
CA GLU A 583 -19.61 -8.74 -5.11
C GLU A 583 -20.00 -10.21 -5.38
N MET A 584 -20.25 -10.58 -6.63
CA MET A 584 -20.62 -11.93 -7.05
C MET A 584 -19.90 -12.34 -8.33
N GLN A 585 -19.43 -13.60 -8.39
CA GLN A 585 -18.93 -14.25 -9.59
C GLN A 585 -19.40 -15.71 -9.69
N VAL A 586 -19.23 -16.33 -10.86
CA VAL A 586 -19.59 -17.72 -11.13
C VAL A 586 -18.37 -18.63 -11.01
N CYS A 587 -18.56 -19.82 -10.44
CA CYS A 587 -17.50 -20.78 -10.14
C CYS A 587 -17.95 -22.21 -10.46
N TYR A 588 -16.97 -23.12 -10.58
CA TYR A 588 -17.23 -24.55 -10.69
C TYR A 588 -17.37 -25.16 -9.28
N PHE A 589 -18.57 -25.64 -8.95
CA PHE A 589 -18.88 -26.23 -7.65
C PHE A 589 -18.47 -27.69 -7.57
N THR A 590 -17.70 -28.06 -6.55
CA THR A 590 -17.36 -29.44 -6.19
C THR A 590 -18.00 -29.84 -4.85
N GLU A 591 -18.29 -31.13 -4.67
CA GLU A 591 -18.66 -31.68 -3.36
C GLU A 591 -17.39 -32.19 -2.67
N ASP A 592 -17.13 -31.71 -1.45
CA ASP A 592 -15.92 -32.00 -0.65
C ASP A 592 -14.57 -31.62 -1.33
N PRO A 593 -14.35 -30.33 -1.65
CA PRO A 593 -13.09 -29.83 -2.24
C PRO A 593 -11.83 -30.13 -1.41
N SER A 594 -10.72 -30.47 -2.09
CA SER A 594 -9.41 -30.78 -1.50
C SER A 594 -8.23 -30.64 -2.48
N CYS A 595 -7.03 -30.38 -1.96
CA CYS A 595 -5.73 -30.27 -2.68
C CYS A 595 -5.24 -31.55 -3.41
N GLU A 596 -6.10 -32.53 -3.70
CA GLU A 596 -5.76 -33.76 -4.44
C GLU A 596 -6.96 -34.22 -5.32
N ASP A 597 -7.90 -33.34 -5.65
CA ASP A 597 -9.13 -33.66 -6.39
C ASP A 597 -9.06 -33.38 -7.90
N GLY A 598 -8.02 -32.68 -8.37
CA GLY A 598 -7.76 -32.42 -9.78
C GLY A 598 -8.59 -31.29 -10.38
N ILE A 599 -9.17 -30.41 -9.56
CA ILE A 599 -10.04 -29.30 -9.98
C ILE A 599 -9.72 -28.05 -9.16
N THR A 600 -9.26 -26.97 -9.80
CA THR A 600 -9.03 -25.66 -9.15
C THR A 600 -10.28 -25.19 -8.40
N ASN A 601 -10.21 -25.13 -7.07
CA ASN A 601 -11.36 -24.85 -6.22
C ASN A 601 -11.01 -24.06 -4.94
N CYS A 602 -11.99 -23.82 -4.07
CA CYS A 602 -11.80 -23.06 -2.85
C CYS A 602 -12.25 -23.83 -1.61
N HIS A 603 -11.35 -23.99 -0.65
CA HIS A 603 -11.58 -24.65 0.63
C HIS A 603 -10.62 -24.09 1.69
N GLY A 604 -10.72 -24.53 2.95
CA GLY A 604 -9.77 -24.09 4.00
C GLY A 604 -9.72 -22.59 4.34
N LYS A 605 -10.67 -21.77 3.83
CA LYS A 605 -10.68 -20.29 3.80
C LYS A 605 -9.79 -19.61 2.73
N GLY A 606 -9.37 -20.32 1.68
CA GLY A 606 -8.73 -19.72 0.51
C GLY A 606 -9.19 -20.38 -0.79
N CYS A 607 -8.60 -19.95 -1.90
CA CYS A 607 -8.76 -20.55 -3.22
C CYS A 607 -7.43 -21.07 -3.74
N GLU A 608 -7.44 -22.23 -4.37
CA GLU A 608 -6.35 -22.73 -5.19
C GLU A 608 -6.08 -21.76 -6.36
N LEU A 609 -4.81 -21.65 -6.75
CA LEU A 609 -4.34 -20.77 -7.83
C LEU A 609 -4.26 -21.54 -9.15
N LEU A 610 -3.76 -22.78 -9.09
CA LEU A 610 -3.85 -23.78 -10.15
C LEU A 610 -4.43 -25.06 -9.53
N VAL A 611 -4.78 -26.04 -10.38
CA VAL A 611 -5.28 -27.35 -9.94
C VAL A 611 -4.41 -27.93 -8.80
N ASP A 612 -5.04 -28.20 -7.65
CA ASP A 612 -4.44 -28.83 -6.46
C ASP A 612 -3.30 -28.03 -5.77
N CYS A 613 -3.09 -26.73 -6.08
CA CYS A 613 -2.07 -25.90 -5.41
C CYS A 613 -2.47 -24.43 -5.18
N GLY A 614 -1.77 -23.78 -4.24
CA GLY A 614 -2.02 -22.38 -3.86
C GLY A 614 -3.12 -22.22 -2.80
N GLY A 615 -3.25 -20.99 -2.26
CA GLY A 615 -4.20 -20.65 -1.20
C GLY A 615 -4.14 -21.58 0.02
N PRO A 616 -5.14 -22.46 0.24
CA PRO A 616 -5.15 -23.42 1.35
C PRO A 616 -4.19 -24.61 1.17
N CYS A 617 -3.66 -24.81 -0.04
CA CYS A 617 -2.83 -25.94 -0.43
C CYS A 617 -1.33 -25.62 -0.41
N GLU A 618 -0.50 -26.62 -0.73
CA GLU A 618 0.94 -26.39 -0.95
C GLU A 618 1.14 -25.28 -2.01
N PRO A 619 2.16 -24.41 -1.87
CA PRO A 619 2.39 -23.33 -2.83
C PRO A 619 2.51 -23.87 -4.25
N CYS A 620 1.85 -23.21 -5.21
CA CYS A 620 2.13 -23.49 -6.60
C CYS A 620 3.60 -23.20 -6.89
N ALA A 621 4.21 -24.09 -7.64
CA ALA A 621 5.60 -23.98 -8.03
C ALA A 621 5.74 -22.90 -9.12
N THR A 622 6.86 -22.18 -9.16
CA THR A 622 7.02 -21.01 -10.03
C THR A 622 8.34 -21.01 -10.78
N CYS A 623 8.47 -20.11 -11.75
CA CYS A 623 9.72 -19.85 -12.48
C CYS A 623 10.71 -18.95 -11.71
N SER A 624 10.55 -18.84 -10.38
CA SER A 624 11.39 -18.00 -9.52
C SER A 624 11.65 -18.63 -8.13
N ASP A 625 11.19 -19.87 -7.88
CA ASP A 625 11.16 -20.49 -6.53
C ASP A 625 12.45 -21.20 -6.10
N GLY A 626 13.48 -21.22 -6.95
CA GLY A 626 14.79 -21.81 -6.70
C GLY A 626 14.83 -23.33 -6.84
N LYS A 627 13.79 -23.95 -7.40
CA LYS A 627 13.65 -25.42 -7.52
C LYS A 627 13.51 -25.82 -8.99
N LYS A 628 13.36 -27.14 -9.18
CA LYS A 628 13.06 -27.75 -10.48
C LYS A 628 11.76 -28.53 -10.37
N ASN A 629 10.67 -27.97 -10.87
CA ASN A 629 9.29 -28.42 -10.70
C ASN A 629 8.53 -28.29 -12.05
N GLN A 630 7.18 -28.26 -12.06
CA GLN A 630 6.23 -28.04 -13.19
C GLN A 630 6.66 -28.38 -14.65
N GLY A 631 7.46 -29.41 -14.87
CA GLY A 631 7.96 -29.77 -16.22
C GLY A 631 9.14 -28.93 -16.73
N GLU A 632 9.76 -28.13 -15.86
CA GLU A 632 10.95 -27.34 -16.15
C GLU A 632 12.13 -28.18 -16.67
N SER A 633 12.99 -27.54 -17.45
CA SER A 633 14.20 -28.16 -18.00
C SER A 633 15.41 -28.00 -17.08
N GLY A 634 15.47 -26.95 -16.27
CA GLY A 634 16.51 -26.68 -15.27
C GLY A 634 15.89 -26.24 -13.94
N ILE A 635 16.63 -25.46 -13.16
CA ILE A 635 16.07 -24.74 -12.01
C ILE A 635 15.58 -23.40 -12.52
N ASP A 636 14.33 -23.03 -12.20
CA ASP A 636 13.67 -21.80 -12.61
C ASP A 636 13.70 -21.56 -14.14
N CYS A 637 13.77 -22.60 -15.00
CA CYS A 637 13.96 -22.42 -16.45
C CYS A 637 13.46 -23.54 -17.37
N GLY A 638 13.06 -23.13 -18.58
CA GLY A 638 12.48 -24.01 -19.61
C GLY A 638 11.17 -24.68 -19.16
N GLY A 639 10.65 -25.60 -19.98
CA GLY A 639 9.31 -26.12 -19.74
C GLY A 639 8.28 -24.99 -19.92
N PRO A 640 7.46 -24.65 -18.91
CA PRO A 640 6.53 -23.52 -18.99
C PRO A 640 7.19 -22.14 -18.84
N CYS A 641 8.43 -22.05 -18.33
CA CYS A 641 9.06 -20.76 -18.07
C CYS A 641 9.47 -20.03 -19.35
N PRO A 642 9.26 -18.69 -19.45
CA PRO A 642 9.41 -17.92 -20.69
C PRO A 642 10.82 -17.94 -21.32
N TYR A 643 11.85 -18.32 -20.55
CA TYR A 643 13.22 -18.41 -21.01
C TYR A 643 13.76 -19.85 -20.99
N ALA A 644 14.46 -20.20 -22.07
CA ALA A 644 15.16 -21.48 -22.19
C ALA A 644 16.36 -21.55 -21.25
N CYS A 645 16.64 -22.73 -20.69
CA CYS A 645 17.84 -22.93 -19.88
C CYS A 645 19.12 -22.76 -20.71
N ALA A 646 20.12 -22.11 -20.13
CA ALA A 646 21.45 -22.04 -20.73
C ALA A 646 22.03 -23.44 -20.93
N GLU A 647 22.44 -23.78 -22.17
CA GLU A 647 23.11 -25.05 -22.44
C GLU A 647 24.41 -25.15 -21.63
N GLU A 648 24.60 -26.27 -20.91
CA GLU A 648 25.87 -26.60 -20.29
C GLU A 648 26.95 -26.78 -21.37
N GLN A 649 27.69 -25.70 -21.65
CA GLN A 649 28.87 -25.73 -22.51
C GLN A 649 29.84 -26.80 -21.96
N PRO A 650 30.04 -27.94 -22.65
CA PRO A 650 30.85 -29.02 -22.12
C PRO A 650 32.27 -28.52 -21.92
N LEU A 651 32.78 -28.62 -20.68
CA LEU A 651 34.03 -28.02 -20.26
C LEU A 651 35.14 -28.35 -21.27
N ARG A 652 35.49 -27.38 -22.13
CA ARG A 652 36.40 -27.60 -23.27
C ARG A 652 37.80 -27.77 -22.72
N THR A 653 38.09 -28.99 -22.26
CA THR A 653 39.33 -29.38 -21.62
C THR A 653 40.47 -29.13 -22.58
N SER A 654 41.11 -27.97 -22.38
CA SER A 654 42.15 -27.47 -23.26
C SER A 654 43.19 -28.56 -23.45
N MET A 655 43.53 -28.86 -24.71
CA MET A 655 44.53 -29.87 -25.05
C MET A 655 45.86 -29.62 -24.31
N PHE A 656 46.15 -28.35 -23.99
CA PHE A 656 47.28 -27.93 -23.16
C PHE A 656 47.21 -28.41 -21.70
N ALA A 657 46.03 -28.55 -21.10
CA ALA A 657 45.85 -29.07 -19.73
C ALA A 657 46.16 -30.57 -19.67
N ILE A 658 45.70 -31.35 -20.66
CA ILE A 658 46.02 -32.78 -20.78
C ILE A 658 47.53 -32.97 -21.03
N LEU A 659 48.13 -32.17 -21.92
CA LEU A 659 49.58 -32.15 -22.14
C LEU A 659 50.36 -31.75 -20.88
N GLY A 660 49.84 -30.82 -20.08
CA GLY A 660 50.42 -30.41 -18.79
C GLY A 660 50.46 -31.55 -17.77
N LEU A 661 49.35 -32.27 -17.59
CA LEU A 661 49.27 -33.43 -16.70
C LEU A 661 50.20 -34.58 -17.16
N LEU A 662 50.32 -34.80 -18.47
CA LEU A 662 51.28 -35.76 -19.03
C LEU A 662 52.74 -35.34 -18.81
N ALA A 663 53.05 -34.05 -18.92
CA ALA A 663 54.39 -33.53 -18.63
C ALA A 663 54.75 -33.68 -17.14
N VAL A 664 53.85 -33.33 -16.23
CA VAL A 664 54.06 -33.45 -14.77
C VAL A 664 54.26 -34.91 -14.35
N SER A 665 53.44 -35.83 -14.86
CA SER A 665 53.57 -37.27 -14.57
C SER A 665 54.87 -37.87 -15.14
N LEU A 666 55.30 -37.48 -16.34
CA LEU A 666 56.61 -37.88 -16.88
C LEU A 666 57.79 -37.35 -16.05
N ILE A 667 57.72 -36.11 -15.55
CA ILE A 667 58.74 -35.54 -14.65
C ILE A 667 58.79 -36.31 -13.32
N ALA A 668 57.63 -36.65 -12.74
CA ALA A 668 57.57 -37.45 -11.52
C ALA A 668 58.18 -38.85 -11.71
N ILE A 669 57.86 -39.53 -12.82
CA ILE A 669 58.44 -40.84 -13.18
C ILE A 669 59.97 -40.73 -13.35
N ALA A 670 60.45 -39.70 -14.06
CA ALA A 670 61.89 -39.46 -14.21
C ALA A 670 62.59 -39.25 -12.86
N PHE A 671 61.97 -38.50 -11.94
CA PHE A 671 62.50 -38.27 -10.59
C PHE A 671 62.57 -39.56 -9.75
N ILE A 672 61.55 -40.41 -9.84
CA ILE A 672 61.53 -41.74 -9.21
C ILE A 672 62.65 -42.64 -9.78
N ILE A 673 62.84 -42.65 -11.11
CA ILE A 673 63.92 -43.41 -11.76
C ILE A 673 65.29 -42.92 -11.30
N VAL A 674 65.52 -41.60 -11.23
CA VAL A 674 66.78 -41.03 -10.75
C VAL A 674 67.06 -41.37 -9.28
N LYS A 675 66.05 -41.29 -8.39
CA LYS A 675 66.20 -41.73 -7.00
C LYS A 675 66.48 -43.23 -6.90
N GLY A 676 65.75 -44.06 -7.64
CA GLY A 676 65.97 -45.51 -7.70
C GLY A 676 67.38 -45.87 -8.15
N PHE A 677 67.87 -45.23 -9.22
CA PHE A 677 69.22 -45.44 -9.75
C PHE A 677 70.30 -45.01 -8.73
N ASN A 678 70.09 -43.90 -8.03
CA ASN A 678 71.00 -43.45 -6.97
C ASN A 678 71.02 -44.42 -5.77
N ILE A 679 69.89 -45.01 -5.37
CA ILE A 679 69.80 -46.02 -4.31
C ILE A 679 70.55 -47.31 -4.71
N VAL A 680 70.37 -47.79 -5.94
CA VAL A 680 71.10 -48.95 -6.47
C VAL A 680 72.60 -48.67 -6.52
N ARG A 681 72.99 -47.49 -7.02
CA ARG A 681 74.40 -47.07 -7.08
C ARG A 681 75.05 -46.90 -5.70
N TYR A 682 74.27 -46.56 -4.68
CA TYR A 682 74.74 -46.51 -3.28
C TYR A 682 74.95 -47.91 -2.69
N LYS A 683 74.06 -48.88 -2.99
CA LYS A 683 74.26 -50.29 -2.60
C LYS A 683 75.52 -50.90 -3.24
N PHE A 684 75.76 -50.67 -4.53
CA PHE A 684 76.95 -51.15 -5.25
C PHE A 684 78.27 -50.48 -4.85
N ARG A 685 78.25 -49.48 -3.95
CA ARG A 685 79.46 -48.80 -3.44
C ARG A 685 79.81 -49.19 -2.00
N LYS A 686 79.06 -50.14 -1.43
CA LYS A 686 79.19 -50.62 -0.03
C LYS A 686 79.30 -52.15 0.06
N SER A 687 79.48 -52.80 -1.08
CA SER A 687 79.95 -54.18 -1.28
C SER A 687 81.18 -54.14 -2.17
#